data_AF-A0A485LAX3-F1
#
_entry.id   AF-A0A485LAX3-F1
#
_cell.length_a   1.000
_cell.length_b   1.000
_cell.length_c   1.000
_cell.angle_alpha   90.00
_cell.angle_beta   90.00
_cell.angle_gamma   90.00
#
_symmetry.space_group_name_H-M   'P 1'
#
loop_
_entity.id
_entity.type
_entity.pdbx_description
1 polymer ?
#
loop_
_entity_poly.entity_id
_entity_poly.type
_entity_poly.pdbx_seq_one_letter_code
_entity_poly.pdbx_strand_id
1 'polypeptide(L)'
;MKAELRWLLTCLCLAAIDASPTVDHFLSVVGGLDFCDGGCLDDLPGEVPSHHRRLVASTNVLLFRSVSGYGFRNQSNALVLPQSTPEQCASICNVDLACLSFDMEANTCYISHTDRYAFPADYLPRLGSTYYEWQGQFEQEFLIQGPTFVPNGGTFLTHASVRLFTQTRAASIYYAITAANGTVVTPFALLPPAASIVLPEFDCTIQAYAAKTGLNKSVTSVSLVYNIHPAKYMYLVPFYDGNNFHGKLTRVKLDVQGVKRPRPSLVLEFTDLNTFFGIGPFANQLQVLNLSAIDPRLAGFYDGFTVVTTTTYVNVSLETFHNRSKWALVDSAMYLVNPANTIFNDSVPVIEEILYLSPFMNNQGYSGVIAKIYLRAFDAMIPNSKLPSFLPAAVETLDLTTVDPTLTGFVSCFTYNNFGYFVQRVNANGLGGKIVRVDLSQFHNGGAIRVLDLSLIDARLVGFGGGFVYDHYAYLVPLDRNKVGLELNPNYKYFPTPTSSLMVQLDLNDFASTQIIDLSILDPKYACGYFGGPNLEVNSFAYFVPYMWTADTISPTVNPYHGLVVRMNLLTLALETLDLTLVDPSLKGFMRGYAYGKYAIMVPHRNGQNNLVQRRLNPSQKTNFGKIVRIDTDNFQPAFVDVLDLTIALRTQIPNLPDVDLRGFLGGGASGEYGFFVPYFNGVRFSGKVVRVNLKTWNEVQVLDMTQVDDNLRGFTGGIMSAMTQPLDTDMWHWIIPEGSRTPYSYVVPETDNLVYS
;
A
#
# COMPACT_ATOMS: atom_id res chain seq x y z
N MET A 1 -45.22 0.48 -21.64
CA MET A 1 -46.64 0.81 -21.90
C MET A 1 -47.36 -0.51 -22.18
N LYS A 2 -48.12 -1.06 -21.21
CA LYS A 2 -48.58 -2.47 -21.15
C LYS A 2 -47.40 -3.47 -21.07
N ALA A 3 -47.50 -4.60 -20.36
CA ALA A 3 -48.35 -4.96 -19.22
C ALA A 3 -47.65 -6.03 -18.37
N GLU A 4 -47.89 -6.06 -17.06
CA GLU A 4 -47.40 -7.10 -16.14
C GLU A 4 -48.52 -8.06 -15.71
N LEU A 5 -48.15 -9.23 -15.17
CA LEU A 5 -49.07 -10.12 -14.46
C LEU A 5 -48.46 -10.54 -13.11
N ARG A 6 -49.24 -10.39 -12.03
CA ARG A 6 -48.87 -10.79 -10.65
C ARG A 6 -49.57 -12.10 -10.26
N TRP A 7 -48.99 -12.85 -9.32
CA TRP A 7 -49.72 -13.70 -8.36
C TRP A 7 -49.05 -13.66 -6.97
N LEU A 8 -49.76 -14.11 -5.93
CA LEU A 8 -49.54 -13.71 -4.52
C LEU A 8 -49.83 -14.86 -3.52
N LEU A 9 -49.26 -14.80 -2.32
CA LEU A 9 -49.32 -15.83 -1.25
C LEU A 9 -50.63 -15.83 -0.42
N THR A 10 -50.97 -17.01 0.16
CA THR A 10 -51.47 -17.24 1.56
C THR A 10 -51.41 -18.77 1.86
N CYS A 11 -50.83 -19.27 2.97
CA CYS A 11 -51.41 -19.53 4.34
C CYS A 11 -52.48 -20.66 4.39
N LEU A 12 -52.60 -21.57 5.39
CA LEU A 12 -52.16 -21.60 6.82
C LEU A 12 -52.08 -23.04 7.44
N CYS A 13 -51.68 -23.12 8.73
CA CYS A 13 -51.56 -24.22 9.75
C CYS A 13 -52.66 -25.33 9.84
N LEU A 14 -52.61 -26.49 10.57
CA LEU A 14 -51.71 -27.27 11.52
C LEU A 14 -52.39 -28.69 11.76
N ALA A 15 -52.02 -29.72 12.58
CA ALA A 15 -50.92 -30.20 13.48
C ALA A 15 -51.12 -31.71 13.88
N ALA A 16 -50.12 -32.35 14.56
CA ALA A 16 -50.22 -33.48 15.56
C ALA A 16 -50.65 -34.92 15.09
N ILE A 17 -50.33 -36.08 15.71
CA ILE A 17 -49.40 -36.52 16.82
C ILE A 17 -49.15 -38.08 16.77
N ASP A 18 -47.98 -38.55 17.28
CA ASP A 18 -47.56 -39.88 17.82
C ASP A 18 -47.55 -41.26 17.08
N ALA A 19 -46.57 -42.07 17.55
CA ALA A 19 -46.48 -43.55 17.71
C ALA A 19 -45.91 -44.49 16.60
N SER A 20 -45.06 -45.44 17.06
CA SER A 20 -44.48 -46.65 16.42
C SER A 20 -44.72 -47.87 17.36
N PRO A 21 -44.26 -49.16 17.17
CA PRO A 21 -42.92 -49.64 16.69
C PRO A 21 -42.93 -51.03 15.92
N THR A 22 -41.76 -51.73 15.88
CA THR A 22 -41.52 -53.21 15.63
C THR A 22 -41.42 -53.73 14.17
N VAL A 23 -40.66 -54.79 13.75
CA VAL A 23 -39.56 -55.66 14.32
C VAL A 23 -38.87 -56.54 13.21
N ASP A 24 -37.72 -57.20 13.50
CA ASP A 24 -37.04 -58.36 12.79
C ASP A 24 -36.29 -58.13 11.44
N HIS A 25 -35.29 -58.90 10.94
CA HIS A 25 -34.55 -60.19 11.25
C HIS A 25 -33.21 -60.21 10.38
N PHE A 26 -32.15 -61.07 10.42
CA PHE A 26 -31.49 -62.04 11.35
C PHE A 26 -30.20 -62.69 10.71
N LEU A 27 -29.17 -63.10 11.51
CA LEU A 27 -28.02 -64.04 11.21
C LEU A 27 -26.97 -63.70 10.09
N SER A 28 -25.73 -64.25 9.98
CA SER A 28 -24.88 -65.26 10.69
C SER A 28 -23.35 -64.92 10.48
N VAL A 29 -22.42 -65.00 11.46
CA VAL A 29 -21.59 -66.17 11.92
C VAL A 29 -20.76 -66.82 10.78
N VAL A 30 -19.43 -67.05 10.81
CA VAL A 30 -18.35 -67.39 11.83
C VAL A 30 -17.10 -66.48 11.56
N GLY A 31 -16.02 -66.28 12.36
CA GLY A 31 -15.52 -66.72 13.70
C GLY A 31 -14.10 -67.36 13.65
N GLY A 32 -13.22 -67.19 14.67
CA GLY A 32 -11.95 -67.98 14.80
C GLY A 32 -10.75 -67.45 15.64
N LEU A 33 -10.71 -67.84 16.93
CA LEU A 33 -9.56 -68.22 17.82
C LEU A 33 -8.27 -67.34 17.95
N ASP A 34 -7.51 -67.26 19.06
CA ASP A 34 -7.67 -67.50 20.53
C ASP A 34 -6.49 -66.75 21.25
N PHE A 35 -6.36 -66.38 22.54
CA PHE A 35 -7.14 -66.41 23.81
C PHE A 35 -6.50 -67.18 25.02
N CYS A 36 -5.56 -66.54 25.73
CA CYS A 36 -5.10 -66.84 27.12
C CYS A 36 -4.69 -65.49 27.78
N ASP A 37 -4.98 -65.10 29.03
CA ASP A 37 -5.85 -65.56 30.12
C ASP A 37 -6.36 -64.27 30.84
N GLY A 38 -7.42 -64.21 31.65
CA GLY A 38 -8.44 -65.20 32.05
C GLY A 38 -9.07 -64.82 33.40
N GLY A 39 -10.42 -64.69 33.48
CA GLY A 39 -11.15 -64.58 34.75
C GLY A 39 -12.27 -63.52 34.87
N CYS A 40 -13.53 -63.96 34.68
CA CYS A 40 -14.81 -63.43 35.22
C CYS A 40 -15.22 -61.96 34.91
N LEU A 41 -16.31 -61.68 34.19
CA LEU A 41 -17.75 -61.80 34.56
C LEU A 41 -18.14 -60.81 35.69
N ASP A 42 -19.08 -59.86 35.57
CA ASP A 42 -20.10 -59.51 34.54
C ASP A 42 -20.11 -57.96 34.31
N ASP A 43 -21.03 -57.22 33.65
CA ASP A 43 -22.42 -57.41 33.17
C ASP A 43 -22.74 -56.46 31.96
N LEU A 44 -24.02 -56.23 31.64
CA LEU A 44 -24.58 -55.73 30.36
C LEU A 44 -25.03 -54.23 30.32
N PRO A 45 -25.46 -53.68 29.15
CA PRO A 45 -25.24 -52.25 28.80
C PRO A 45 -26.50 -51.44 28.41
N GLY A 46 -26.31 -50.24 27.83
CA GLY A 46 -27.31 -49.50 27.04
C GLY A 46 -26.75 -48.34 26.18
N GLU A 47 -26.82 -48.45 24.85
CA GLU A 47 -26.56 -47.38 23.87
C GLU A 47 -27.89 -46.69 23.47
N VAL A 48 -28.00 -45.35 23.32
CA VAL A 48 -27.38 -44.40 22.37
C VAL A 48 -27.96 -44.49 20.94
N PRO A 49 -28.64 -43.42 20.50
CA PRO A 49 -28.20 -42.68 19.29
C PRO A 49 -28.37 -41.15 19.45
N SER A 50 -27.73 -40.21 18.74
CA SER A 50 -26.52 -40.12 17.92
C SER A 50 -26.64 -38.78 17.17
N HIS A 51 -25.74 -37.81 17.35
CA HIS A 51 -25.60 -36.68 16.42
C HIS A 51 -24.27 -36.83 15.66
N HIS A 52 -24.35 -36.91 14.33
CA HIS A 52 -23.16 -37.12 13.50
C HIS A 52 -22.22 -35.90 13.52
N ARG A 53 -21.09 -35.99 14.22
CA ARG A 53 -19.88 -35.24 13.83
C ARG A 53 -19.18 -36.01 12.72
N ARG A 54 -19.21 -35.50 11.49
CA ARG A 54 -18.24 -35.90 10.45
C ARG A 54 -16.87 -35.36 10.84
N LEU A 55 -15.99 -36.23 11.34
CA LEU A 55 -14.56 -35.97 11.36
C LEU A 55 -14.02 -36.31 9.97
N VAL A 56 -13.68 -35.28 9.19
CA VAL A 56 -13.02 -35.46 7.88
C VAL A 56 -11.51 -35.52 8.11
N ALA A 57 -10.98 -36.74 8.23
CA ALA A 57 -9.54 -36.97 8.21
C ALA A 57 -9.06 -37.03 6.75
N SER A 58 -8.50 -35.94 6.25
CA SER A 58 -7.89 -35.88 4.91
C SER A 58 -6.47 -36.46 4.94
N THR A 59 -6.28 -37.65 4.37
CA THR A 59 -4.95 -38.26 4.20
C THR A 59 -4.20 -37.60 3.05
N ASN A 60 -2.93 -37.25 3.29
CA ASN A 60 -2.06 -36.58 2.32
C ASN A 60 -1.80 -37.43 1.07
N VAL A 61 -1.86 -38.76 1.15
CA VAL A 61 -1.76 -39.65 -0.04
C VAL A 61 -2.80 -39.33 -1.11
N LEU A 62 -3.97 -38.79 -0.75
CA LEU A 62 -5.01 -38.40 -1.72
C LEU A 62 -4.60 -37.23 -2.63
N LEU A 63 -3.53 -36.49 -2.29
CA LEU A 63 -2.95 -35.45 -3.13
C LEU A 63 -2.10 -36.02 -4.29
N PHE A 64 -1.93 -37.35 -4.33
CA PHE A 64 -1.04 -38.05 -5.24
C PHE A 64 -1.76 -39.18 -5.99
N ARG A 65 -1.43 -39.33 -7.27
CA ARG A 65 -1.86 -40.49 -8.06
C ARG A 65 -0.80 -41.58 -8.01
N SER A 66 -1.18 -42.74 -7.48
CA SER A 66 -0.32 -43.92 -7.46
C SER A 66 -0.24 -44.60 -8.82
N VAL A 67 0.96 -45.09 -9.17
CA VAL A 67 1.21 -45.95 -10.32
C VAL A 67 2.11 -47.11 -9.86
N SER A 68 1.54 -48.31 -9.83
CA SER A 68 2.22 -49.52 -9.38
C SER A 68 3.17 -50.07 -10.44
N GLY A 69 4.29 -50.67 -10.00
CA GLY A 69 5.27 -51.29 -10.88
C GLY A 69 6.25 -50.31 -11.54
N TYR A 70 6.40 -49.09 -10.99
CA TYR A 70 7.34 -48.06 -11.45
C TYR A 70 7.98 -47.34 -10.26
N GLY A 71 9.19 -46.81 -10.47
CA GLY A 71 9.93 -46.00 -9.49
C GLY A 71 11.08 -45.21 -10.12
N PHE A 72 11.83 -44.49 -9.30
CA PHE A 72 12.96 -43.63 -9.72
C PHE A 72 14.34 -44.32 -9.64
N ARG A 73 15.35 -43.65 -10.20
CA ARG A 73 16.77 -43.92 -9.96
C ARG A 73 17.41 -42.88 -9.04
N ASN A 74 18.46 -43.32 -8.34
CA ASN A 74 19.25 -42.56 -7.34
C ASN A 74 19.96 -41.28 -7.83
N GLN A 75 19.62 -40.73 -9.00
CA GLN A 75 20.18 -39.46 -9.52
C GLN A 75 19.22 -38.26 -9.34
N SER A 76 17.93 -38.52 -9.08
CA SER A 76 16.86 -37.50 -9.12
C SER A 76 16.04 -37.44 -7.81
N ASN A 77 16.58 -38.03 -6.74
CA ASN A 77 15.94 -38.13 -5.42
C ASN A 77 16.54 -37.07 -4.48
N ALA A 78 15.73 -36.14 -4.00
CA ALA A 78 16.14 -35.05 -3.11
C ALA A 78 16.30 -35.49 -1.64
N LEU A 79 15.51 -36.49 -1.22
CA LEU A 79 15.58 -37.08 0.13
C LEU A 79 15.21 -38.56 0.10
N VAL A 80 15.78 -39.35 1.02
CA VAL A 80 15.53 -40.79 1.16
C VAL A 80 15.18 -41.08 2.63
N LEU A 81 14.12 -41.87 2.87
CA LEU A 81 13.59 -42.13 4.21
C LEU A 81 13.37 -43.63 4.42
N PRO A 82 14.12 -44.30 5.32
CA PRO A 82 13.90 -45.72 5.64
C PRO A 82 12.75 -45.93 6.62
N GLN A 83 12.08 -47.08 6.53
CA GLN A 83 10.92 -47.50 7.34
C GLN A 83 9.73 -46.53 7.32
N SER A 84 9.45 -45.95 6.16
CA SER A 84 8.31 -45.07 5.91
C SER A 84 7.06 -45.81 5.43
N THR A 85 5.90 -45.21 5.68
CA THR A 85 4.62 -45.51 5.01
C THR A 85 4.32 -44.47 3.91
N PRO A 86 3.43 -44.78 2.94
CA PRO A 86 3.05 -43.80 1.91
C PRO A 86 2.45 -42.50 2.48
N GLU A 87 1.75 -42.57 3.63
CA GLU A 87 1.17 -41.38 4.27
C GLU A 87 2.22 -40.49 4.93
N GLN A 88 3.30 -41.06 5.49
CA GLN A 88 4.44 -40.29 5.96
C GLN A 88 5.21 -39.65 4.79
N CYS A 89 5.41 -40.38 3.69
CA CYS A 89 5.96 -39.84 2.44
C CYS A 89 5.14 -38.65 1.90
N ALA A 90 3.83 -38.86 1.73
CA ALA A 90 2.93 -37.85 1.22
C ALA A 90 2.86 -36.63 2.15
N SER A 91 2.91 -36.82 3.46
CA SER A 91 2.95 -35.71 4.43
C SER A 91 4.23 -34.89 4.31
N ILE A 92 5.41 -35.52 4.21
CA ILE A 92 6.69 -34.82 4.07
C ILE A 92 6.78 -34.12 2.70
N CYS A 93 6.37 -34.80 1.63
CA CYS A 93 6.26 -34.21 0.30
C CYS A 93 5.22 -33.08 0.21
N ASN A 94 4.15 -33.11 1.03
CA ASN A 94 3.20 -31.99 1.09
C ASN A 94 3.81 -30.76 1.79
N VAL A 95 4.61 -30.95 2.84
CA VAL A 95 5.35 -29.84 3.50
C VAL A 95 6.46 -29.28 2.59
N ASP A 96 7.15 -30.14 1.84
CA ASP A 96 8.17 -29.72 0.87
C ASP A 96 7.54 -29.17 -0.41
N LEU A 97 7.50 -27.84 -0.56
CA LEU A 97 6.94 -27.17 -1.74
C LEU A 97 7.65 -27.50 -3.06
N ALA A 98 8.91 -27.96 -3.03
CA ALA A 98 9.64 -28.37 -4.22
C ALA A 98 9.33 -29.82 -4.65
N CYS A 99 8.72 -30.63 -3.76
CA CYS A 99 8.36 -32.00 -4.09
C CYS A 99 7.26 -32.06 -5.16
N LEU A 100 7.52 -32.80 -6.24
CA LEU A 100 6.58 -33.05 -7.35
C LEU A 100 6.14 -34.52 -7.42
N SER A 101 6.89 -35.44 -6.83
CA SER A 101 6.54 -36.85 -6.73
C SER A 101 7.39 -37.58 -5.68
N PHE A 102 6.99 -38.79 -5.30
CA PHE A 102 7.81 -39.72 -4.52
C PHE A 102 7.59 -41.15 -5.00
N ASP A 103 8.52 -42.06 -4.71
CA ASP A 103 8.29 -43.50 -4.87
C ASP A 103 8.56 -44.28 -3.57
N MET A 104 7.94 -45.46 -3.51
CA MET A 104 7.91 -46.35 -2.35
C MET A 104 8.36 -47.75 -2.78
N GLU A 105 9.46 -48.24 -2.21
CA GLU A 105 9.96 -49.60 -2.39
C GLU A 105 10.39 -50.17 -1.04
N ALA A 106 9.93 -51.38 -0.67
CA ALA A 106 10.37 -52.11 0.52
C ALA A 106 10.43 -51.26 1.82
N ASN A 107 9.37 -50.48 2.08
CA ASN A 107 9.26 -49.51 3.18
C ASN A 107 10.33 -48.40 3.19
N THR A 108 10.90 -48.06 2.03
CA THR A 108 11.77 -46.91 1.83
C THR A 108 11.09 -45.89 0.90
N CYS A 109 11.06 -44.64 1.34
CA CYS A 109 10.65 -43.49 0.54
C CYS A 109 11.83 -42.94 -0.24
N TYR A 110 11.60 -42.50 -1.47
CA TYR A 110 12.47 -41.52 -2.13
C TYR A 110 11.61 -40.36 -2.61
N ILE A 111 11.94 -39.16 -2.15
CA ILE A 111 11.20 -37.91 -2.42
C ILE A 111 11.92 -37.18 -3.57
N SER A 112 11.16 -36.71 -4.56
CA SER A 112 11.70 -36.11 -5.78
C SER A 112 11.15 -34.70 -6.04
N HIS A 113 12.07 -33.79 -6.39
CA HIS A 113 11.75 -32.45 -6.89
C HIS A 113 11.49 -32.42 -8.40
N THR A 114 11.39 -33.59 -9.02
CA THR A 114 11.02 -33.76 -10.44
C THR A 114 9.81 -34.68 -10.59
N ASP A 115 9.30 -34.80 -11.80
CA ASP A 115 8.29 -35.78 -12.19
C ASP A 115 8.61 -36.40 -13.56
N ARG A 116 7.89 -37.48 -13.88
CA ARG A 116 8.06 -38.24 -15.13
C ARG A 116 7.83 -37.45 -16.42
N TYR A 117 7.27 -36.24 -16.37
CA TYR A 117 7.03 -35.42 -17.56
C TYR A 117 8.22 -34.49 -17.83
N ALA A 118 8.88 -34.02 -16.77
CA ALA A 118 10.14 -33.30 -16.90
C ALA A 118 11.32 -34.26 -17.19
N PHE A 119 11.38 -35.41 -16.51
CA PHE A 119 12.48 -36.38 -16.61
C PHE A 119 11.96 -37.82 -16.86
N PRO A 120 11.41 -38.12 -18.05
CA PRO A 120 10.83 -39.44 -18.37
C PRO A 120 11.84 -40.59 -18.38
N ALA A 121 13.15 -40.31 -18.47
CA ALA A 121 14.19 -41.34 -18.44
C ALA A 121 14.42 -41.95 -17.04
N ASP A 122 14.06 -41.23 -15.97
CA ASP A 122 14.24 -41.69 -14.58
C ASP A 122 13.06 -42.55 -14.10
N TYR A 123 11.89 -42.41 -14.75
CA TYR A 123 10.67 -43.14 -14.45
C TYR A 123 10.66 -44.51 -15.15
N LEU A 124 11.02 -45.57 -14.42
CA LEU A 124 11.28 -46.88 -15.01
C LEU A 124 10.43 -48.00 -14.40
N PRO A 125 10.05 -49.04 -15.18
CA PRO A 125 9.36 -50.21 -14.65
C PRO A 125 10.20 -50.95 -13.59
N ARG A 126 9.59 -51.25 -12.43
CA ARG A 126 10.23 -51.84 -11.26
C ARG A 126 9.23 -52.64 -10.43
N LEU A 127 9.36 -53.97 -10.40
CA LEU A 127 8.52 -54.82 -9.55
C LEU A 127 8.67 -54.44 -8.07
N GLY A 128 7.56 -54.40 -7.34
CA GLY A 128 7.54 -54.08 -5.90
C GLY A 128 7.65 -52.58 -5.55
N SER A 129 7.84 -51.71 -6.54
CA SER A 129 7.82 -50.26 -6.36
C SER A 129 6.45 -49.66 -6.73
N THR A 130 6.07 -48.57 -6.04
CA THR A 130 4.91 -47.73 -6.42
C THR A 130 5.33 -46.27 -6.43
N TYR A 131 5.13 -45.62 -7.57
CA TYR A 131 5.37 -44.20 -7.79
C TYR A 131 4.09 -43.40 -7.47
N TYR A 132 4.26 -42.18 -6.95
CA TYR A 132 3.18 -41.27 -6.55
C TYR A 132 3.45 -39.88 -7.15
N GLU A 133 2.73 -39.52 -8.22
CA GLU A 133 2.80 -38.17 -8.81
C GLU A 133 1.88 -37.18 -8.10
N TRP A 134 2.37 -35.98 -7.77
CA TRP A 134 1.56 -34.92 -7.18
C TRP A 134 0.46 -34.48 -8.17
N GLN A 135 -0.78 -34.39 -7.70
CA GLN A 135 -1.95 -33.93 -8.48
C GLN A 135 -2.61 -32.68 -7.87
N GLY A 136 -2.50 -32.48 -6.55
CA GLY A 136 -3.20 -31.43 -5.84
C GLY A 136 -4.48 -31.93 -5.17
N GLN A 137 -5.40 -31.01 -4.83
CA GLN A 137 -6.56 -31.31 -3.98
C GLN A 137 -7.90 -31.04 -4.70
N PHE A 138 -8.90 -31.83 -4.29
CA PHE A 138 -10.34 -31.79 -4.62
C PHE A 138 -10.84 -32.59 -5.83
N GLU A 139 -12.17 -32.58 -5.99
CA GLU A 139 -13.00 -33.77 -6.25
C GLU A 139 -13.09 -34.23 -7.71
N GLN A 140 -13.05 -35.56 -7.87
CA GLN A 140 -13.46 -36.38 -9.03
C GLN A 140 -12.78 -36.17 -10.41
N GLU A 141 -12.09 -35.05 -10.69
CA GLU A 141 -11.33 -34.87 -11.95
C GLU A 141 -9.90 -34.35 -11.74
N PHE A 142 -8.97 -34.82 -12.59
CA PHE A 142 -7.54 -34.43 -12.57
C PHE A 142 -7.33 -33.04 -13.19
N LEU A 143 -7.77 -32.00 -12.49
CA LEU A 143 -7.77 -30.60 -12.96
C LEU A 143 -6.72 -29.73 -12.26
N ILE A 144 -6.02 -28.92 -13.05
CA ILE A 144 -5.10 -27.89 -12.58
C ILE A 144 -5.88 -26.75 -11.92
N GLN A 145 -5.44 -26.30 -10.74
CA GLN A 145 -6.01 -25.13 -10.07
C GLN A 145 -5.72 -23.85 -10.85
N GLY A 146 -6.78 -23.06 -11.10
CA GLY A 146 -6.70 -21.84 -11.90
C GLY A 146 -5.77 -20.77 -11.30
N PRO A 147 -5.20 -19.87 -12.12
CA PRO A 147 -4.38 -18.78 -11.60
C PRO A 147 -5.17 -17.81 -10.71
N THR A 148 -4.55 -17.31 -9.66
CA THR A 148 -5.01 -16.18 -8.84
C THR A 148 -4.16 -14.93 -9.16
N PHE A 149 -4.75 -13.74 -8.99
CA PHE A 149 -4.12 -12.46 -9.32
C PHE A 149 -3.83 -11.66 -8.03
N VAL A 150 -2.65 -11.05 -7.93
CA VAL A 150 -2.32 -10.13 -6.82
C VAL A 150 -1.62 -8.87 -7.36
N PRO A 151 -2.25 -7.68 -7.26
CA PRO A 151 -3.65 -7.44 -6.86
C PRO A 151 -4.66 -8.03 -7.86
N ASN A 152 -5.91 -8.21 -7.45
CA ASN A 152 -7.00 -8.67 -8.33
C ASN A 152 -7.92 -7.49 -8.69
N GLY A 153 -7.60 -6.80 -9.79
CA GLY A 153 -8.19 -5.50 -10.11
C GLY A 153 -7.72 -4.38 -9.19
N GLY A 154 -8.39 -3.23 -9.26
CA GLY A 154 -8.12 -2.05 -8.43
C GLY A 154 -8.09 -0.75 -9.24
N THR A 155 -7.75 0.37 -8.60
CA THR A 155 -7.59 1.67 -9.28
C THR A 155 -6.18 2.19 -9.05
N PHE A 156 -5.46 2.50 -10.13
CA PHE A 156 -4.05 2.83 -10.12
C PHE A 156 -3.79 4.17 -10.82
N LEU A 157 -3.07 5.06 -10.12
CA LEU A 157 -2.81 6.43 -10.58
C LEU A 157 -1.58 6.53 -11.50
N THR A 158 -0.88 5.42 -11.69
CA THR A 158 0.36 5.27 -12.47
C THR A 158 0.42 3.83 -12.99
N HIS A 159 1.50 3.43 -13.66
CA HIS A 159 1.74 2.01 -13.94
C HIS A 159 1.67 1.20 -12.64
N ALA A 160 1.07 0.01 -12.71
CA ALA A 160 1.12 -0.99 -11.65
C ALA A 160 1.63 -2.32 -12.20
N SER A 161 1.96 -3.25 -11.33
CA SER A 161 2.23 -4.64 -11.70
C SER A 161 1.27 -5.60 -11.02
N VAL A 162 1.11 -6.78 -11.61
CA VAL A 162 0.36 -7.91 -11.06
C VAL A 162 1.23 -9.16 -11.10
N ARG A 163 1.25 -9.94 -10.03
CA ARG A 163 1.77 -11.33 -10.05
C ARG A 163 0.63 -12.33 -10.07
N LEU A 164 0.84 -13.42 -10.79
CA LEU A 164 -0.08 -14.54 -10.89
C LEU A 164 0.51 -15.74 -10.16
N PHE A 165 -0.33 -16.46 -9.43
CA PHE A 165 0.05 -17.66 -8.69
C PHE A 165 -0.89 -18.81 -9.05
N THR A 166 -0.45 -20.05 -8.90
CA THR A 166 -1.32 -21.24 -8.88
C THR A 166 -0.85 -22.17 -7.77
N GLN A 167 -1.77 -22.89 -7.15
CA GLN A 167 -1.44 -23.95 -6.19
C GLN A 167 -0.85 -25.19 -6.88
N THR A 168 -0.90 -25.26 -8.21
CA THR A 168 -0.43 -26.41 -9.00
C THR A 168 1.10 -26.39 -9.14
N ARG A 169 1.78 -27.30 -8.44
CA ARG A 169 3.25 -27.33 -8.38
C ARG A 169 3.89 -27.58 -9.75
N ALA A 170 4.83 -26.71 -10.11
CA ALA A 170 5.51 -26.66 -11.41
C ALA A 170 4.57 -26.54 -12.63
N ALA A 171 3.38 -25.94 -12.48
CA ALA A 171 2.56 -25.55 -13.62
C ALA A 171 2.99 -24.20 -14.20
N SER A 172 3.04 -24.13 -15.54
CA SER A 172 3.26 -22.90 -16.29
C SER A 172 1.98 -22.08 -16.37
N ILE A 173 2.05 -20.78 -16.08
CA ILE A 173 0.92 -19.85 -16.22
C ILE A 173 0.98 -19.17 -17.59
N TYR A 174 -0.13 -19.20 -18.32
CA TYR A 174 -0.32 -18.46 -19.56
C TYR A 174 -1.33 -17.33 -19.33
N TYR A 175 -1.03 -16.12 -19.77
CA TYR A 175 -1.86 -14.94 -19.57
C TYR A 175 -2.10 -14.16 -20.86
N ALA A 176 -3.25 -13.50 -20.94
CA ALA A 176 -3.62 -12.54 -21.96
C ALA A 176 -4.11 -11.24 -21.31
N ILE A 177 -3.91 -10.10 -21.96
CA ILE A 177 -4.40 -8.79 -21.52
C ILE A 177 -5.46 -8.30 -22.50
N THR A 178 -6.63 -7.95 -21.99
CA THR A 178 -7.76 -7.43 -22.76
C THR A 178 -8.16 -6.06 -22.22
N ALA A 179 -8.17 -5.05 -23.09
CA ALA A 179 -8.62 -3.70 -22.76
C ALA A 179 -10.13 -3.69 -22.44
N ALA A 180 -10.61 -2.71 -21.67
CA ALA A 180 -12.01 -2.60 -21.28
C ALA A 180 -13.00 -2.52 -22.46
N ASN A 181 -12.54 -2.16 -23.66
CA ASN A 181 -13.34 -2.17 -24.89
C ASN A 181 -13.41 -3.55 -25.60
N GLY A 182 -12.84 -4.61 -25.01
CA GLY A 182 -12.79 -5.97 -25.57
C GLY A 182 -11.62 -6.26 -26.50
N THR A 183 -10.73 -5.30 -26.78
CA THR A 183 -9.55 -5.52 -27.63
C THR A 183 -8.49 -6.34 -26.89
N VAL A 184 -8.04 -7.45 -27.48
CA VAL A 184 -6.90 -8.22 -26.97
C VAL A 184 -5.61 -7.44 -27.28
N VAL A 185 -4.95 -6.98 -26.21
CA VAL A 185 -3.70 -6.20 -26.24
C VAL A 185 -2.49 -7.14 -26.23
N THR A 186 -2.59 -8.24 -25.48
CA THR A 186 -1.56 -9.27 -25.40
C THR A 186 -2.27 -10.63 -25.51
N PRO A 187 -2.02 -11.42 -26.57
CA PRO A 187 -2.56 -12.78 -26.67
C PRO A 187 -1.90 -13.70 -25.64
N PHE A 188 -2.44 -14.91 -25.45
CA PHE A 188 -1.96 -15.86 -24.43
C PHE A 188 -0.45 -16.16 -24.55
N ALA A 189 0.34 -15.53 -23.68
CA ALA A 189 1.78 -15.67 -23.57
C ALA A 189 2.16 -16.41 -22.28
N LEU A 190 3.31 -17.10 -22.30
CA LEU A 190 3.86 -17.75 -21.11
C LEU A 190 4.41 -16.68 -20.15
N LEU A 191 3.98 -16.70 -18.89
CA LEU A 191 4.56 -15.88 -17.83
C LEU A 191 5.89 -16.51 -17.36
N PRO A 192 7.03 -15.78 -17.38
CA PRO A 192 8.28 -16.30 -16.83
C PRO A 192 8.17 -16.52 -15.31
N PRO A 193 8.87 -17.52 -14.73
CA PRO A 193 8.84 -17.76 -13.28
C PRO A 193 9.22 -16.51 -12.47
N ALA A 194 8.46 -16.27 -11.39
CA ALA A 194 8.58 -15.12 -10.49
C ALA A 194 8.42 -13.70 -11.09
N ALA A 195 8.24 -13.57 -12.42
CA ALA A 195 8.07 -12.28 -13.08
C ALA A 195 6.67 -11.67 -12.81
N SER A 196 6.61 -10.35 -12.79
CA SER A 196 5.37 -9.57 -12.73
C SER A 196 4.92 -9.11 -14.12
N ILE A 197 3.60 -9.01 -14.31
CA ILE A 197 2.99 -8.38 -15.48
C ILE A 197 2.87 -6.90 -15.17
N VAL A 198 3.60 -6.05 -15.90
CA VAL A 198 3.37 -4.58 -15.85
C VAL A 198 2.12 -4.27 -16.66
N LEU A 199 1.18 -3.54 -16.07
CA LEU A 199 -0.09 -3.19 -16.69
C LEU A 199 0.08 -2.07 -17.75
N PRO A 200 -0.77 -2.07 -18.81
CA PRO A 200 -0.83 -0.99 -19.78
C PRO A 200 -1.38 0.31 -19.17
N GLU A 201 -1.34 1.39 -19.94
CA GLU A 201 -1.66 2.75 -19.50
C GLU A 201 -3.15 3.09 -19.64
N PHE A 202 -4.02 2.07 -19.52
CA PHE A 202 -5.47 2.16 -19.72
C PHE A 202 -6.22 0.99 -19.06
N ASP A 203 -7.52 1.16 -18.87
CA ASP A 203 -8.39 0.19 -18.20
C ASP A 203 -8.39 -1.20 -18.88
N CYS A 204 -8.13 -2.26 -18.11
CA CYS A 204 -7.95 -3.61 -18.65
C CYS A 204 -8.34 -4.73 -17.67
N THR A 205 -8.34 -5.95 -18.19
CA THR A 205 -8.47 -7.21 -17.43
C THR A 205 -7.38 -8.18 -17.87
N ILE A 206 -6.96 -9.06 -16.96
CA ILE A 206 -6.06 -10.18 -17.27
C ILE A 206 -6.90 -11.46 -17.30
N GLN A 207 -6.72 -12.26 -18.36
CA GLN A 207 -7.23 -13.62 -18.45
C GLN A 207 -6.06 -14.59 -18.33
N ALA A 208 -6.17 -15.65 -17.53
CA ALA A 208 -5.06 -16.58 -17.33
C ALA A 208 -5.50 -18.01 -17.09
N TYR A 209 -4.71 -18.98 -17.58
CA TYR A 209 -4.86 -20.40 -17.25
C TYR A 209 -3.50 -21.00 -16.89
N ALA A 210 -3.52 -22.03 -16.05
CA ALA A 210 -2.35 -22.82 -15.71
C ALA A 210 -2.32 -24.12 -16.52
N ALA A 211 -1.12 -24.57 -16.88
CA ALA A 211 -0.89 -25.77 -17.68
C ALA A 211 0.35 -26.52 -17.19
N LYS A 212 0.24 -27.84 -17.07
CA LYS A 212 1.32 -28.76 -16.73
C LYS A 212 1.24 -29.96 -17.65
N THR A 213 2.39 -30.41 -18.15
CA THR A 213 2.47 -31.57 -19.05
C THR A 213 1.83 -32.79 -18.40
N GLY A 214 0.96 -33.49 -19.14
CA GLY A 214 0.27 -34.69 -18.67
C GLY A 214 -1.02 -34.46 -17.87
N LEU A 215 -1.37 -33.20 -17.56
CA LEU A 215 -2.63 -32.82 -16.92
C LEU A 215 -3.51 -31.97 -17.86
N ASN A 216 -4.82 -31.94 -17.59
CA ASN A 216 -5.72 -31.01 -18.26
C ASN A 216 -5.43 -29.57 -17.84
N LYS A 217 -5.49 -28.62 -18.78
CA LYS A 217 -5.38 -27.17 -18.48
C LYS A 217 -6.45 -26.75 -17.47
N SER A 218 -6.14 -25.76 -16.63
CA SER A 218 -7.15 -25.16 -15.77
C SER A 218 -8.25 -24.48 -16.60
N VAL A 219 -9.39 -24.23 -15.96
CA VAL A 219 -10.33 -23.20 -16.43
C VAL A 219 -9.57 -21.85 -16.49
N THR A 220 -9.93 -21.00 -17.45
CA THR A 220 -9.39 -19.64 -17.56
C THR A 220 -9.96 -18.76 -16.46
N SER A 221 -9.12 -18.38 -15.49
CA SER A 221 -9.41 -17.30 -14.54
C SER A 221 -9.47 -15.96 -15.26
N VAL A 222 -10.32 -15.05 -14.78
CA VAL A 222 -10.37 -13.65 -15.25
C VAL A 222 -10.30 -12.75 -14.02
N SER A 223 -9.47 -11.71 -14.08
CA SER A 223 -9.34 -10.73 -13.00
C SER A 223 -10.56 -9.82 -12.91
N LEU A 224 -10.70 -9.12 -11.77
CA LEU A 224 -11.45 -7.87 -11.75
C LEU A 224 -10.77 -6.81 -12.64
N VAL A 225 -11.48 -5.72 -12.94
CA VAL A 225 -10.97 -4.61 -13.76
C VAL A 225 -9.85 -3.87 -13.02
N TYR A 226 -8.75 -3.60 -13.72
CA TYR A 226 -7.76 -2.61 -13.32
C TYR A 226 -8.15 -1.29 -14.00
N ASN A 227 -8.56 -0.30 -13.21
CA ASN A 227 -8.79 1.06 -13.69
C ASN A 227 -7.46 1.82 -13.63
N ILE A 228 -7.01 2.44 -14.71
CA ILE A 228 -5.67 3.02 -14.82
C ILE A 228 -5.77 4.41 -15.44
N HIS A 229 -5.68 5.43 -14.59
CA HIS A 229 -5.78 6.83 -14.99
C HIS A 229 -4.90 7.72 -14.10
N PRO A 230 -4.19 8.73 -14.63
CA PRO A 230 -3.38 9.61 -13.81
C PRO A 230 -4.25 10.49 -12.90
N ALA A 231 -3.69 10.90 -11.76
CA ALA A 231 -4.26 11.92 -10.91
C ALA A 231 -3.99 13.32 -11.48
N LYS A 232 -5.04 14.15 -11.60
CA LYS A 232 -4.94 15.54 -12.06
C LYS A 232 -4.29 16.47 -11.03
N TYR A 233 -4.51 16.20 -9.75
CA TYR A 233 -4.04 17.01 -8.63
C TYR A 233 -3.27 16.20 -7.59
N MET A 234 -2.35 16.87 -6.89
CA MET A 234 -1.71 16.42 -5.65
C MET A 234 -2.01 17.41 -4.52
N TYR A 235 -2.28 16.91 -3.32
CA TYR A 235 -2.51 17.69 -2.11
C TYR A 235 -1.32 17.55 -1.16
N LEU A 236 -0.63 18.65 -0.89
CA LEU A 236 0.56 18.64 -0.03
C LEU A 236 0.19 18.83 1.45
N VAL A 237 0.56 17.86 2.27
CA VAL A 237 0.25 17.80 3.71
C VAL A 237 1.12 18.83 4.46
N PRO A 238 0.53 19.90 5.04
CA PRO A 238 1.29 20.99 5.64
C PRO A 238 1.78 20.61 7.03
N PHE A 239 3.07 20.88 7.30
CA PHE A 239 3.71 20.52 8.57
C PHE A 239 4.36 21.73 9.25
N TYR A 240 5.59 22.09 8.89
CA TYR A 240 6.39 23.11 9.59
C TYR A 240 7.23 23.93 8.60
N ASP A 241 7.00 25.24 8.54
CA ASP A 241 7.55 26.11 7.48
C ASP A 241 9.01 26.57 7.71
N GLY A 242 9.56 26.28 8.89
CA GLY A 242 10.85 26.77 9.37
C GLY A 242 10.75 27.70 10.58
N ASN A 243 9.58 28.31 10.79
CA ASN A 243 9.27 29.17 11.94
C ASN A 243 8.18 28.54 12.82
N ASN A 244 7.08 28.07 12.21
CA ASN A 244 5.88 27.58 12.91
C ASN A 244 5.31 26.34 12.23
N PHE A 245 4.50 25.58 12.98
CA PHE A 245 3.54 24.65 12.39
C PHE A 245 2.43 25.44 11.68
N HIS A 246 2.06 25.01 10.48
CA HIS A 246 1.13 25.72 9.60
C HIS A 246 0.02 24.80 9.06
N GLY A 247 -1.11 25.39 8.67
CA GLY A 247 -2.25 24.72 8.05
C GLY A 247 -2.43 25.05 6.57
N LYS A 248 -1.37 25.45 5.84
CA LYS A 248 -1.45 25.84 4.41
C LYS A 248 -1.54 24.61 3.48
N LEU A 249 -2.70 23.95 3.46
CA LEU A 249 -2.97 22.82 2.57
C LEU A 249 -2.93 23.30 1.11
N THR A 250 -2.03 22.73 0.31
CA THR A 250 -1.75 23.21 -1.06
C THR A 250 -2.20 22.18 -2.10
N ARG A 251 -3.12 22.56 -3.00
CA ARG A 251 -3.46 21.79 -4.22
C ARG A 251 -2.49 22.18 -5.33
N VAL A 252 -1.82 21.18 -5.91
CA VAL A 252 -0.89 21.29 -7.04
C VAL A 252 -1.51 20.61 -8.26
N LYS A 253 -1.60 21.33 -9.38
CA LYS A 253 -2.04 20.78 -10.68
C LYS A 253 -0.85 20.14 -11.41
N LEU A 254 -1.02 18.90 -11.87
CA LEU A 254 0.07 18.06 -12.41
C LEU A 254 0.14 18.06 -13.94
N ASP A 255 -1.02 18.17 -14.60
CA ASP A 255 -1.28 18.02 -16.03
C ASP A 255 -1.07 19.31 -16.85
N VAL A 256 -0.05 20.11 -16.52
CA VAL A 256 0.18 21.45 -17.09
C VAL A 256 1.26 21.51 -18.18
N GLN A 257 0.97 22.31 -19.22
CA GLN A 257 1.92 22.71 -20.27
C GLN A 257 2.73 23.95 -19.88
N GLY A 258 3.99 24.00 -20.30
CA GLY A 258 4.91 25.09 -19.97
C GLY A 258 4.61 26.42 -20.65
N VAL A 259 4.87 27.54 -19.96
CA VAL A 259 4.78 28.90 -20.51
C VAL A 259 6.11 29.30 -21.15
N LYS A 260 6.33 28.75 -22.34
CA LYS A 260 7.44 29.11 -23.23
C LYS A 260 7.05 30.35 -24.05
N ARG A 261 8.02 31.20 -24.42
CA ARG A 261 7.82 32.34 -25.34
C ARG A 261 8.53 32.04 -26.66
N PRO A 262 7.96 32.39 -27.84
CA PRO A 262 6.71 33.12 -28.06
C PRO A 262 5.47 32.21 -28.26
N ARG A 263 5.56 30.90 -28.03
CA ARG A 263 4.44 29.93 -28.15
C ARG A 263 4.38 29.05 -26.89
N PRO A 264 3.18 28.69 -26.40
CA PRO A 264 3.03 27.68 -25.33
C PRO A 264 3.83 26.42 -25.62
N SER A 265 4.32 25.76 -24.57
CA SER A 265 5.05 24.51 -24.73
C SER A 265 4.08 23.41 -25.15
N LEU A 266 4.43 22.66 -26.19
CA LEU A 266 3.62 21.56 -26.70
C LEU A 266 3.79 20.26 -25.89
N VAL A 267 4.41 20.34 -24.72
CA VAL A 267 4.78 19.21 -23.85
C VAL A 267 4.50 19.54 -22.37
N LEU A 268 4.35 18.50 -21.56
CA LEU A 268 4.16 18.59 -20.12
C LEU A 268 5.41 19.18 -19.44
N GLU A 269 5.32 20.41 -18.92
CA GLU A 269 6.52 21.18 -18.51
C GLU A 269 6.20 22.16 -17.36
N PHE A 270 7.02 22.17 -16.31
CA PHE A 270 6.91 23.12 -15.18
C PHE A 270 7.71 24.43 -15.40
N THR A 271 8.06 24.79 -16.64
CA THR A 271 8.81 26.03 -16.94
C THR A 271 7.88 27.22 -17.11
N ASP A 272 7.88 28.15 -16.14
CA ASP A 272 7.39 29.51 -16.35
C ASP A 272 8.57 30.47 -16.53
N LEU A 273 8.79 30.95 -17.77
CA LEU A 273 9.89 31.88 -18.09
C LEU A 273 9.78 33.27 -17.44
N ASN A 274 8.68 33.60 -16.78
CA ASN A 274 8.54 34.84 -16.00
C ASN A 274 9.05 34.69 -14.56
N THR A 275 9.35 33.46 -14.12
CA THR A 275 9.72 33.13 -12.74
C THR A 275 11.23 32.96 -12.55
N PHE A 276 11.71 33.08 -11.31
CA PHE A 276 13.13 32.96 -10.99
C PHE A 276 13.64 31.56 -11.32
N PHE A 277 14.70 31.49 -12.13
CA PHE A 277 15.27 30.28 -12.74
C PHE A 277 14.27 29.34 -13.45
N GLY A 278 13.10 29.84 -13.87
CA GLY A 278 12.11 29.09 -14.65
C GLY A 278 11.44 27.94 -13.89
N ILE A 279 11.35 28.03 -12.55
CA ILE A 279 10.82 26.98 -11.68
C ILE A 279 9.65 27.41 -10.79
N GLY A 280 9.14 28.64 -10.93
CA GLY A 280 7.93 29.05 -10.23
C GLY A 280 6.66 28.50 -10.91
N PRO A 281 5.53 28.45 -10.19
CA PRO A 281 4.28 27.90 -10.69
C PRO A 281 3.53 28.84 -11.65
N PHE A 282 2.74 28.26 -12.55
CA PHE A 282 1.81 29.02 -13.39
C PHE A 282 0.65 29.60 -12.60
N ALA A 283 0.01 30.62 -13.17
CA ALA A 283 -1.30 31.09 -12.72
C ALA A 283 -2.30 29.92 -12.65
N ASN A 284 -2.92 29.72 -11.48
CA ASN A 284 -3.83 28.62 -11.14
C ASN A 284 -3.22 27.20 -11.12
N GLN A 285 -1.90 27.02 -11.21
CA GLN A 285 -1.27 25.70 -10.97
C GLN A 285 -1.26 25.35 -9.48
N LEU A 286 -1.12 26.36 -8.60
CA LEU A 286 -1.24 26.21 -7.14
C LEU A 286 -2.50 26.89 -6.63
N GLN A 287 -3.11 26.28 -5.61
CA GLN A 287 -4.13 26.91 -4.77
C GLN A 287 -3.91 26.50 -3.32
N VAL A 288 -4.19 27.39 -2.36
CA VAL A 288 -3.87 27.20 -0.94
C VAL A 288 -5.12 27.42 -0.09
N LEU A 289 -5.49 26.40 0.69
CA LEU A 289 -6.50 26.48 1.74
C LEU A 289 -5.79 26.61 3.09
N ASN A 290 -5.95 27.76 3.76
CA ASN A 290 -5.34 28.03 5.06
C ASN A 290 -6.23 27.51 6.20
N LEU A 291 -6.09 26.23 6.54
CA LEU A 291 -6.82 25.56 7.62
C LEU A 291 -6.62 26.27 8.96
N SER A 292 -5.38 26.72 9.24
CA SER A 292 -5.01 27.45 10.46
C SER A 292 -5.65 28.86 10.59
N ALA A 293 -6.28 29.38 9.53
CA ALA A 293 -7.11 30.59 9.60
C ALA A 293 -8.61 30.30 9.82
N ILE A 294 -9.02 29.03 9.74
CA ILE A 294 -10.38 28.57 10.06
C ILE A 294 -10.43 28.12 11.52
N ASP A 295 -9.47 27.29 11.94
CA ASP A 295 -9.23 26.91 13.34
C ASP A 295 -7.71 26.84 13.59
N PRO A 296 -7.14 27.65 14.51
CA PRO A 296 -5.71 27.65 14.81
C PRO A 296 -5.10 26.30 15.23
N ARG A 297 -5.91 25.32 15.64
CA ARG A 297 -5.46 23.97 15.98
C ARG A 297 -5.08 23.14 14.74
N LEU A 298 -5.60 23.50 13.56
CA LEU A 298 -5.43 22.79 12.29
C LEU A 298 -4.12 23.16 11.59
N ALA A 299 -3.02 22.76 12.22
CA ALA A 299 -1.67 22.92 11.71
C ALA A 299 -0.83 21.68 12.05
N GLY A 300 0.18 21.38 11.24
CA GLY A 300 1.16 20.35 11.59
C GLY A 300 0.67 18.91 11.44
N PHE A 301 0.27 18.55 10.22
CA PHE A 301 -0.18 17.21 9.85
C PHE A 301 0.97 16.37 9.27
N TYR A 302 0.97 15.05 9.47
CA TYR A 302 2.07 14.18 9.06
C TYR A 302 1.70 13.21 7.91
N ASP A 303 0.42 12.92 7.76
CA ASP A 303 -0.09 11.99 6.75
C ASP A 303 -1.53 12.35 6.38
N GLY A 304 -2.08 11.70 5.36
CA GLY A 304 -3.48 11.84 4.99
C GLY A 304 -3.91 10.86 3.90
N PHE A 305 -5.21 10.70 3.73
CA PHE A 305 -5.81 9.87 2.68
C PHE A 305 -7.02 10.59 2.07
N THR A 306 -7.36 10.26 0.82
CA THR A 306 -8.64 10.66 0.23
C THR A 306 -9.59 9.48 0.09
N VAL A 307 -10.89 9.77 0.13
CA VAL A 307 -11.97 8.82 -0.15
C VAL A 307 -12.87 9.45 -1.21
N VAL A 308 -13.15 8.70 -2.28
CA VAL A 308 -14.21 9.05 -3.23
C VAL A 308 -15.51 8.39 -2.75
N THR A 309 -16.55 9.19 -2.53
CA THR A 309 -17.85 8.72 -2.03
C THR A 309 -19.01 9.45 -2.74
N THR A 310 -20.24 8.96 -2.58
CA THR A 310 -21.44 9.66 -3.06
C THR A 310 -22.15 10.32 -1.88
N THR A 311 -21.99 11.63 -1.74
CA THR A 311 -22.69 12.45 -0.74
C THR A 311 -24.07 12.84 -1.29
N THR A 312 -25.14 12.66 -0.51
CA THR A 312 -26.48 13.10 -0.90
C THR A 312 -26.78 14.47 -0.30
N TYR A 313 -27.20 15.41 -1.14
CA TYR A 313 -27.46 16.80 -0.78
C TYR A 313 -28.94 17.19 -0.93
N VAL A 314 -29.41 18.04 -0.01
CA VAL A 314 -30.66 18.81 -0.14
C VAL A 314 -30.35 20.12 -0.85
N ASN A 315 -31.00 20.37 -1.99
CA ASN A 315 -30.96 21.65 -2.70
C ASN A 315 -32.04 22.59 -2.15
N VAL A 316 -31.61 23.71 -1.56
CA VAL A 316 -32.48 24.55 -0.74
C VAL A 316 -32.13 26.04 -0.80
N SER A 317 -33.14 26.90 -0.94
CA SER A 317 -33.05 28.32 -0.60
C SER A 317 -33.26 28.47 0.90
N LEU A 318 -32.20 28.84 1.62
CA LEU A 318 -32.28 29.15 3.05
C LEU A 318 -33.10 30.42 3.30
N GLU A 319 -33.84 30.45 4.41
CA GLU A 319 -34.59 31.62 4.87
C GLU A 319 -33.71 32.90 4.92
N THR A 320 -32.48 32.76 5.42
CA THR A 320 -31.48 33.83 5.59
C THR A 320 -30.98 34.44 4.28
N PHE A 321 -31.23 33.81 3.12
CA PHE A 321 -30.92 34.42 1.83
C PHE A 321 -31.93 35.49 1.41
N HIS A 322 -33.13 35.49 2.01
CA HIS A 322 -34.27 36.37 1.72
C HIS A 322 -34.67 36.46 0.23
N ASN A 323 -34.18 35.54 -0.61
CA ASN A 323 -34.37 35.54 -2.05
C ASN A 323 -34.24 34.12 -2.61
N ARG A 324 -35.33 33.61 -3.19
CA ARG A 324 -35.43 32.25 -3.75
C ARG A 324 -34.57 32.00 -4.99
N SER A 325 -33.93 33.01 -5.60
CA SER A 325 -32.93 32.76 -6.66
C SER A 325 -31.54 32.42 -6.11
N LYS A 326 -31.31 32.57 -4.80
CA LYS A 326 -30.13 32.04 -4.10
C LYS A 326 -30.47 30.68 -3.50
N TRP A 327 -29.56 29.73 -3.63
CA TRP A 327 -29.71 28.37 -3.13
C TRP A 327 -28.36 27.80 -2.71
N ALA A 328 -28.41 26.78 -1.87
CA ALA A 328 -27.28 26.01 -1.39
C ALA A 328 -27.54 24.51 -1.59
N LEU A 329 -26.47 23.73 -1.67
CA LEU A 329 -26.54 22.32 -1.33
C LEU A 329 -26.16 22.17 0.15
N VAL A 330 -27.01 21.51 0.92
CA VAL A 330 -26.77 21.14 2.33
C VAL A 330 -26.71 19.63 2.44
N ASP A 331 -25.67 19.08 3.07
CA ASP A 331 -25.54 17.63 3.26
C ASP A 331 -26.80 17.07 3.94
N SER A 332 -27.41 16.04 3.35
CA SER A 332 -28.68 15.47 3.83
C SER A 332 -28.58 14.86 5.23
N ALA A 333 -27.39 14.43 5.66
CA ALA A 333 -27.15 13.96 7.03
C ALA A 333 -27.12 15.11 8.06
N MET A 334 -26.95 16.35 7.60
CA MET A 334 -26.83 17.56 8.43
C MET A 334 -28.01 18.54 8.25
N TYR A 335 -28.91 18.30 7.29
CA TYR A 335 -30.03 19.20 6.99
C TYR A 335 -31.17 19.08 8.00
N LEU A 336 -31.24 20.03 8.94
CA LEU A 336 -32.39 20.21 9.81
C LEU A 336 -33.54 20.91 9.06
N VAL A 337 -34.73 20.30 9.08
CA VAL A 337 -35.92 20.81 8.36
C VAL A 337 -36.46 22.07 9.03
N ASN A 338 -36.21 23.24 8.42
CA ASN A 338 -36.87 24.51 8.77
C ASN A 338 -38.05 24.77 7.80
N PRO A 339 -39.30 24.96 8.28
CA PRO A 339 -40.45 25.30 7.44
C PRO A 339 -40.33 26.59 6.61
N ALA A 340 -39.43 27.51 6.96
CA ALA A 340 -39.18 28.74 6.19
C ALA A 340 -38.21 28.55 5.01
N ASN A 341 -37.45 27.45 4.99
CA ASN A 341 -36.60 27.10 3.85
C ASN A 341 -37.44 26.63 2.65
N THR A 342 -37.01 26.98 1.43
CA THR A 342 -37.64 26.48 0.20
C THR A 342 -36.76 25.40 -0.42
N ILE A 343 -37.14 24.14 -0.25
CA ILE A 343 -36.46 22.97 -0.85
C ILE A 343 -36.84 22.87 -2.33
N PHE A 344 -35.85 22.68 -3.19
CA PHE A 344 -36.02 22.47 -4.64
C PHE A 344 -35.84 21.01 -5.05
N ASN A 345 -34.98 20.28 -4.35
CA ASN A 345 -34.82 18.82 -4.43
C ASN A 345 -34.27 18.34 -3.08
N ASP A 346 -34.84 17.29 -2.52
CA ASP A 346 -34.43 16.67 -1.26
C ASP A 346 -33.35 15.58 -1.43
N SER A 347 -33.11 15.12 -2.66
CA SER A 347 -32.10 14.12 -2.99
C SER A 347 -31.30 14.47 -4.26
N VAL A 348 -30.15 15.10 -4.05
CA VAL A 348 -29.13 15.38 -5.08
C VAL A 348 -27.87 14.56 -4.76
N PRO A 349 -27.68 13.36 -5.34
CA PRO A 349 -26.45 12.60 -5.17
C PRO A 349 -25.31 13.29 -5.93
N VAL A 350 -24.17 13.48 -5.26
CA VAL A 350 -22.94 14.08 -5.82
C VAL A 350 -21.76 13.16 -5.49
N ILE A 351 -20.96 12.81 -6.50
CA ILE A 351 -19.70 12.09 -6.26
C ILE A 351 -18.65 13.12 -5.81
N GLU A 352 -18.02 12.87 -4.67
CA GLU A 352 -17.08 13.78 -4.03
C GLU A 352 -15.80 13.08 -3.64
N GLU A 353 -14.67 13.80 -3.70
CA GLU A 353 -13.43 13.39 -3.06
C GLU A 353 -13.25 14.18 -1.76
N ILE A 354 -13.11 13.46 -0.65
CA ILE A 354 -12.95 14.01 0.70
C ILE A 354 -11.56 13.62 1.20
N LEU A 355 -10.79 14.62 1.65
CA LEU A 355 -9.46 14.44 2.21
C LEU A 355 -9.53 14.40 3.73
N TYR A 356 -8.82 13.46 4.35
CA TYR A 356 -8.63 13.37 5.79
C TYR A 356 -7.15 13.54 6.13
N LEU A 357 -6.82 14.33 7.15
CA LEU A 357 -5.44 14.62 7.57
C LEU A 357 -5.17 14.11 8.99
N SER A 358 -4.02 13.44 9.16
CA SER A 358 -3.54 12.88 10.42
C SER A 358 -2.78 13.92 11.24
N PRO A 359 -3.28 14.33 12.42
CA PRO A 359 -2.69 15.41 13.22
C PRO A 359 -1.50 14.92 14.04
N PHE A 360 -0.38 15.63 13.96
CA PHE A 360 0.82 15.32 14.74
C PHE A 360 1.08 16.35 15.83
N MET A 361 1.49 17.55 15.47
CA MET A 361 1.92 18.59 16.43
C MET A 361 1.66 19.97 15.85
N ASN A 362 1.02 20.86 16.62
CA ASN A 362 0.86 22.26 16.28
C ASN A 362 1.63 23.15 17.28
N ASN A 363 1.46 24.47 17.17
CA ASN A 363 2.19 25.44 18.00
C ASN A 363 1.81 25.44 19.50
N GLN A 364 0.87 24.56 19.93
CA GLN A 364 0.52 24.31 21.33
C GLN A 364 1.02 22.94 21.85
N GLY A 365 1.58 22.08 20.99
CA GLY A 365 2.02 20.73 21.33
C GLY A 365 1.41 19.65 20.42
N TYR A 366 1.44 18.39 20.86
CA TYR A 366 0.85 17.28 20.11
C TYR A 366 -0.66 17.47 19.93
N SER A 367 -1.16 17.24 18.71
CA SER A 367 -2.55 17.47 18.33
C SER A 367 -3.32 16.16 18.13
N GLY A 368 -4.61 16.17 18.48
CA GLY A 368 -5.57 15.08 18.28
C GLY A 368 -6.75 15.46 17.39
N VAL A 369 -6.69 16.62 16.72
CA VAL A 369 -7.79 17.15 15.90
C VAL A 369 -7.64 16.71 14.45
N ILE A 370 -8.37 15.66 14.06
CA ILE A 370 -8.46 15.20 12.66
C ILE A 370 -9.21 16.26 11.85
N ALA A 371 -8.69 16.62 10.69
CA ALA A 371 -9.39 17.46 9.72
C ALA A 371 -10.00 16.60 8.59
N LYS A 372 -11.25 16.85 8.26
CA LYS A 372 -11.98 16.36 7.06
C LYS A 372 -12.19 17.56 6.14
N ILE A 373 -11.70 17.49 4.90
CA ILE A 373 -11.72 18.59 3.93
C ILE A 373 -12.48 18.17 2.67
N TYR A 374 -13.50 18.94 2.31
CA TYR A 374 -14.23 18.77 1.06
C TYR A 374 -13.43 19.41 -0.09
N LEU A 375 -12.78 18.61 -0.93
CA LEU A 375 -11.75 19.11 -1.87
C LEU A 375 -12.28 20.08 -2.94
N ARG A 376 -13.56 19.95 -3.29
CA ARG A 376 -14.37 20.92 -4.06
C ARG A 376 -14.29 22.38 -3.56
N ALA A 377 -13.86 22.62 -2.32
CA ALA A 377 -13.61 23.96 -1.80
C ALA A 377 -12.52 24.70 -2.61
N PHE A 378 -11.54 23.99 -3.16
CA PHE A 378 -10.54 24.58 -4.07
C PHE A 378 -11.13 25.04 -5.41
N ASP A 379 -12.25 24.44 -5.86
CA ASP A 379 -12.96 24.87 -7.07
C ASP A 379 -13.88 26.07 -6.81
N ALA A 380 -14.43 26.17 -5.58
CA ALA A 380 -15.12 27.37 -5.12
C ALA A 380 -14.19 28.59 -4.99
N MET A 381 -12.89 28.39 -4.78
CA MET A 381 -11.87 29.45 -4.75
C MET A 381 -11.48 30.02 -6.13
N ILE A 382 -11.97 29.45 -7.24
CA ILE A 382 -11.63 29.94 -8.59
C ILE A 382 -12.35 31.28 -8.84
N PRO A 383 -11.65 32.34 -9.30
CA PRO A 383 -12.28 33.62 -9.60
C PRO A 383 -13.44 33.50 -10.60
N ASN A 384 -14.57 34.16 -10.29
CA ASN A 384 -15.85 34.05 -11.02
C ASN A 384 -16.52 32.65 -10.98
N SER A 385 -16.16 31.79 -10.01
CA SER A 385 -16.91 30.57 -9.74
C SER A 385 -18.41 30.85 -9.57
N LYS A 386 -19.23 30.12 -10.32
CA LYS A 386 -20.70 30.15 -10.22
C LYS A 386 -21.26 29.01 -9.35
N LEU A 387 -20.39 28.30 -8.63
CA LEU A 387 -20.82 27.25 -7.72
C LEU A 387 -21.68 27.88 -6.59
N PRO A 388 -22.78 27.24 -6.17
CA PRO A 388 -23.60 27.73 -5.07
C PRO A 388 -22.79 27.72 -3.75
N SER A 389 -23.27 28.45 -2.74
CA SER A 389 -22.76 28.27 -1.38
C SER A 389 -23.06 26.85 -0.89
N PHE A 390 -22.10 26.21 -0.23
CA PHE A 390 -22.24 24.85 0.29
C PHE A 390 -22.30 24.84 1.82
N LEU A 391 -23.06 23.90 2.37
CA LEU A 391 -23.02 23.50 3.78
C LEU A 391 -22.86 21.96 3.81
N PRO A 392 -21.99 21.36 4.65
CA PRO A 392 -21.15 21.96 5.69
C PRO A 392 -20.06 22.91 5.17
N ALA A 393 -19.31 23.49 6.10
CA ALA A 393 -18.12 24.28 5.79
C ALA A 393 -17.08 23.46 5.01
N ALA A 394 -16.13 24.13 4.37
CA ALA A 394 -15.04 23.49 3.61
C ALA A 394 -14.20 22.49 4.44
N VAL A 395 -14.25 22.60 5.77
CA VAL A 395 -13.54 21.76 6.73
C VAL A 395 -14.49 21.37 7.86
N GLU A 396 -14.49 20.09 8.22
CA GLU A 396 -15.00 19.54 9.48
C GLU A 396 -13.83 19.09 10.35
N THR A 397 -14.04 19.04 11.67
CA THR A 397 -13.00 18.66 12.64
C THR A 397 -13.50 17.62 13.63
N LEU A 398 -12.70 16.61 13.91
CA LEU A 398 -12.96 15.63 14.96
C LEU A 398 -11.83 15.64 15.99
N ASP A 399 -12.15 16.01 17.23
CA ASP A 399 -11.18 16.16 18.32
C ASP A 399 -11.13 14.91 19.21
N LEU A 400 -10.14 14.04 18.97
CA LEU A 400 -9.97 12.79 19.70
C LEU A 400 -9.65 12.99 21.19
N THR A 401 -9.15 14.16 21.59
CA THR A 401 -8.82 14.44 23.00
C THR A 401 -10.06 14.50 23.91
N THR A 402 -11.25 14.64 23.31
CA THR A 402 -12.55 14.55 23.99
C THR A 402 -12.92 13.12 24.42
N VAL A 403 -12.33 12.10 23.78
CA VAL A 403 -12.52 10.68 24.12
C VAL A 403 -11.44 10.22 25.11
N ASP A 404 -10.19 10.57 24.84
CA ASP A 404 -9.04 10.30 25.70
C ASP A 404 -7.97 11.37 25.44
N PRO A 405 -7.60 12.22 26.43
CA PRO A 405 -6.63 13.30 26.26
C PRO A 405 -5.25 12.87 25.75
N THR A 406 -4.91 11.58 25.84
CA THR A 406 -3.64 11.03 25.32
C THR A 406 -3.68 10.72 23.82
N LEU A 407 -4.83 10.81 23.15
CA LEU A 407 -4.99 10.61 21.70
C LEU A 407 -4.51 11.82 20.90
N THR A 408 -3.19 12.00 20.86
CA THR A 408 -2.50 13.03 20.09
C THR A 408 -1.24 12.46 19.41
N GLY A 409 -0.71 13.13 18.39
CA GLY A 409 0.59 12.75 17.81
C GLY A 409 0.56 11.52 16.90
N PHE A 410 -0.33 11.56 15.92
CA PHE A 410 -0.49 10.52 14.90
C PHE A 410 0.48 10.75 13.75
N VAL A 411 1.21 9.68 13.35
CA VAL A 411 2.24 9.76 12.31
C VAL A 411 1.76 9.23 10.96
N SER A 412 0.70 8.41 10.96
CA SER A 412 0.17 7.82 9.74
C SER A 412 -1.33 7.53 9.85
N CYS A 413 -1.97 7.39 8.69
CA CYS A 413 -3.39 7.06 8.59
C CYS A 413 -3.70 6.36 7.26
N PHE A 414 -4.72 5.52 7.26
CA PHE A 414 -5.18 4.76 6.10
C PHE A 414 -6.67 4.46 6.21
N THR A 415 -7.25 3.86 5.16
CA THR A 415 -8.67 3.46 5.11
C THR A 415 -8.84 1.98 4.84
N TYR A 416 -9.90 1.41 5.42
CA TYR A 416 -10.41 0.10 5.03
C TYR A 416 -11.93 0.09 5.15
N ASN A 417 -12.63 -0.29 4.09
CA ASN A 417 -14.07 -0.11 3.92
C ASN A 417 -14.48 1.35 4.27
N ASN A 418 -15.52 1.55 5.09
CA ASN A 418 -16.00 2.89 5.49
C ASN A 418 -15.26 3.49 6.72
N PHE A 419 -14.09 2.94 7.10
CA PHE A 419 -13.36 3.35 8.30
C PHE A 419 -12.03 4.01 7.96
N GLY A 420 -11.77 5.16 8.60
CA GLY A 420 -10.45 5.78 8.67
C GLY A 420 -9.72 5.32 9.92
N TYR A 421 -8.42 5.05 9.79
CA TYR A 421 -7.55 4.57 10.87
C TYR A 421 -6.39 5.53 11.07
N PHE A 422 -6.04 5.80 12.32
CA PHE A 422 -4.99 6.75 12.70
C PHE A 422 -4.02 6.08 13.68
N VAL A 423 -2.72 6.04 13.33
CA VAL A 423 -1.68 5.33 14.08
C VAL A 423 -0.87 6.34 14.91
N GLN A 424 -0.95 6.21 16.23
CA GLN A 424 -0.18 7.03 17.15
C GLN A 424 1.30 6.60 17.14
N ARG A 425 2.20 7.58 17.24
CA ARG A 425 3.63 7.34 17.45
C ARG A 425 4.13 7.85 18.79
N VAL A 426 3.83 9.10 19.12
CA VAL A 426 4.39 9.78 20.29
C VAL A 426 3.48 10.94 20.70
N ASN A 427 3.27 11.12 22.00
CA ASN A 427 2.49 12.20 22.59
C ASN A 427 3.26 12.86 23.74
N ALA A 428 2.59 13.73 24.52
CA ALA A 428 3.20 14.42 25.66
C ALA A 428 3.70 13.49 26.78
N ASN A 429 3.23 12.23 26.84
CA ASN A 429 3.59 11.25 27.86
C ASN A 429 4.70 10.28 27.40
N GLY A 430 5.10 10.30 26.11
CA GLY A 430 6.11 9.41 25.55
C GLY A 430 5.65 8.72 24.26
N LEU A 431 6.24 7.57 23.93
CA LEU A 431 5.82 6.77 22.78
C LEU A 431 4.43 6.17 23.01
N GLY A 432 3.58 6.24 21.99
CA GLY A 432 2.22 5.69 22.03
C GLY A 432 2.09 4.40 21.22
N GLY A 433 1.17 3.53 21.63
CA GLY A 433 0.81 2.27 20.96
C GLY A 433 -0.65 2.22 20.50
N LYS A 434 -1.35 3.37 20.48
CA LYS A 434 -2.79 3.44 20.20
C LYS A 434 -3.09 3.57 18.72
N ILE A 435 -4.11 2.86 18.27
CA ILE A 435 -4.74 3.00 16.95
C ILE A 435 -6.17 3.46 17.16
N VAL A 436 -6.60 4.47 16.40
CA VAL A 436 -7.97 4.97 16.44
C VAL A 436 -8.67 4.62 15.14
N ARG A 437 -9.81 3.92 15.23
CA ARG A 437 -10.73 3.66 14.11
C ARG A 437 -11.92 4.62 14.19
N VAL A 438 -12.22 5.30 13.08
CA VAL A 438 -13.31 6.28 12.95
C VAL A 438 -14.23 5.85 11.81
N ASP A 439 -15.53 5.72 12.09
CA ASP A 439 -16.54 5.57 11.03
C ASP A 439 -16.71 6.89 10.26
N LEU A 440 -16.39 6.87 8.97
CA LEU A 440 -16.40 8.07 8.13
C LEU A 440 -17.81 8.56 7.80
N SER A 441 -18.84 7.70 7.89
CA SER A 441 -20.24 8.12 7.72
C SER A 441 -20.77 8.92 8.92
N GLN A 442 -20.21 8.68 10.11
CA GLN A 442 -20.65 9.32 11.36
C GLN A 442 -19.74 10.46 11.81
N PHE A 443 -18.77 10.89 10.98
CA PHE A 443 -17.76 11.90 11.35
C PHE A 443 -18.39 13.19 11.93
N HIS A 444 -19.49 13.66 11.35
CA HIS A 444 -20.21 14.86 11.80
C HIS A 444 -20.88 14.74 13.18
N ASN A 445 -21.11 13.51 13.67
CA ASN A 445 -21.69 13.21 14.99
C ASN A 445 -20.62 12.89 16.05
N GLY A 446 -19.35 13.25 15.81
CA GLY A 446 -18.22 12.87 16.64
C GLY A 446 -17.60 11.52 16.28
N GLY A 447 -18.08 10.86 15.22
CA GLY A 447 -17.59 9.56 14.76
C GLY A 447 -17.96 8.39 15.68
N ALA A 448 -18.21 7.21 15.11
CA ALA A 448 -18.23 5.98 15.89
C ALA A 448 -16.77 5.55 16.18
N ILE A 449 -16.13 6.25 17.12
CA ILE A 449 -14.72 6.05 17.48
C ILE A 449 -14.55 4.71 18.23
N ARG A 450 -13.50 3.97 17.86
CA ARG A 450 -12.91 2.90 18.68
C ARG A 450 -11.41 3.12 18.81
N VAL A 451 -10.84 2.70 19.95
CA VAL A 451 -9.42 2.76 20.25
C VAL A 451 -8.93 1.36 20.58
N LEU A 452 -7.83 0.93 19.95
CA LEU A 452 -7.06 -0.25 20.33
C LEU A 452 -5.72 0.21 20.87
N ASP A 453 -5.32 -0.24 22.06
CA ASP A 453 -4.02 0.07 22.66
C ASP A 453 -3.14 -1.17 22.66
N LEU A 454 -2.17 -1.22 21.73
CA LEU A 454 -1.27 -2.35 21.57
C LEU A 454 -0.29 -2.49 22.74
N SER A 455 -0.05 -1.42 23.51
CA SER A 455 0.85 -1.48 24.68
C SER A 455 0.29 -2.32 25.83
N LEU A 456 -1.02 -2.58 25.83
CA LEU A 456 -1.69 -3.51 26.75
C LEU A 456 -1.54 -4.98 26.33
N ILE A 457 -1.20 -5.24 25.06
CA ILE A 457 -0.93 -6.58 24.52
C ILE A 457 0.55 -6.92 24.74
N ASP A 458 1.45 -6.00 24.38
CA ASP A 458 2.87 -6.05 24.73
C ASP A 458 3.42 -4.61 24.81
N ALA A 459 4.02 -4.24 25.96
CA ALA A 459 4.51 -2.89 26.25
C ALA A 459 5.67 -2.41 25.34
N ARG A 460 6.15 -3.25 24.43
CA ARG A 460 7.11 -2.91 23.37
C ARG A 460 6.42 -2.38 22.09
N LEU A 461 5.11 -2.56 21.93
CA LEU A 461 4.32 -2.19 20.74
C LEU A 461 3.91 -0.71 20.76
N VAL A 462 4.92 0.16 20.69
CA VAL A 462 4.79 1.62 20.69
C VAL A 462 5.70 2.24 19.63
N GLY A 463 5.48 3.50 19.26
CA GLY A 463 6.46 4.26 18.47
C GLY A 463 6.56 3.87 16.99
N PHE A 464 5.47 3.36 16.41
CA PHE A 464 5.40 2.97 14.99
C PHE A 464 5.78 4.12 14.04
N GLY A 465 6.44 3.79 12.93
CA GLY A 465 6.86 4.76 11.90
C GLY A 465 5.78 5.07 10.86
N GLY A 466 4.82 4.16 10.69
CA GLY A 466 3.68 4.31 9.80
C GLY A 466 2.86 3.02 9.72
N GLY A 467 1.86 2.96 8.84
CA GLY A 467 1.11 1.73 8.58
C GLY A 467 0.54 1.67 7.16
N PHE A 468 0.23 0.46 6.70
CA PHE A 468 -0.37 0.16 5.40
C PHE A 468 -1.42 -0.96 5.52
N VAL A 469 -2.20 -1.22 4.47
CA VAL A 469 -3.30 -2.20 4.48
C VAL A 469 -3.20 -3.12 3.27
N TYR A 470 -3.14 -4.43 3.52
CA TYR A 470 -3.19 -5.44 2.48
C TYR A 470 -4.27 -6.48 2.83
N ASP A 471 -5.16 -6.71 1.86
CA ASP A 471 -6.42 -7.45 2.05
C ASP A 471 -7.22 -6.88 3.26
N HIS A 472 -7.46 -7.67 4.31
CA HIS A 472 -8.16 -7.23 5.53
C HIS A 472 -7.24 -6.93 6.72
N TYR A 473 -5.92 -6.90 6.51
CA TYR A 473 -4.95 -6.67 7.57
C TYR A 473 -4.28 -5.29 7.46
N ALA A 474 -4.23 -4.57 8.57
CA ALA A 474 -3.31 -3.46 8.75
C ALA A 474 -1.94 -3.98 9.22
N TYR A 475 -0.89 -3.37 8.71
CA TYR A 475 0.50 -3.71 8.98
C TYR A 475 1.22 -2.46 9.49
N LEU A 476 1.69 -2.48 10.74
CA LEU A 476 2.32 -1.35 11.41
C LEU A 476 3.84 -1.46 11.39
N VAL A 477 4.49 -0.44 10.84
CA VAL A 477 5.94 -0.44 10.59
C VAL A 477 6.70 -0.08 11.88
N PRO A 478 7.64 -0.93 12.35
CA PRO A 478 8.44 -0.63 13.54
C PRO A 478 9.43 0.51 13.29
N LEU A 479 9.51 1.45 14.23
CA LEU A 479 10.47 2.56 14.18
C LEU A 479 11.16 2.76 15.54
N ASP A 480 10.49 3.41 16.49
CA ASP A 480 11.04 3.67 17.83
C ASP A 480 10.60 2.58 18.83
N ARG A 481 11.28 2.47 19.98
CA ARG A 481 10.82 1.65 21.14
C ARG A 481 11.10 2.34 22.47
N ASN A 482 10.55 1.80 23.55
CA ASN A 482 10.91 2.23 24.91
C ASN A 482 12.42 2.00 25.21
N LYS A 483 13.01 2.95 25.94
CA LYS A 483 14.42 2.91 26.39
C LYS A 483 14.63 1.87 27.48
N VAL A 484 15.75 1.15 27.44
CA VAL A 484 16.09 0.10 28.42
C VAL A 484 17.50 0.22 28.98
N GLY A 485 17.70 -0.22 30.22
CA GLY A 485 19.01 -0.29 30.87
C GLY A 485 19.76 1.05 30.86
N LEU A 486 20.97 1.07 30.28
CA LEU A 486 21.81 2.26 30.21
C LEU A 486 21.23 3.39 29.35
N GLU A 487 20.35 3.09 28.38
CA GLU A 487 19.73 4.09 27.48
C GLU A 487 18.92 5.15 28.24
N LEU A 488 18.47 4.82 29.45
CA LEU A 488 17.70 5.66 30.38
C LEU A 488 18.57 6.73 31.07
N ASN A 489 19.90 6.58 31.11
CA ASN A 489 20.77 7.49 31.85
C ASN A 489 21.05 8.78 31.04
N PRO A 490 20.54 9.96 31.47
CA PRO A 490 20.62 11.20 30.70
C PRO A 490 22.04 11.77 30.55
N ASN A 491 23.00 11.30 31.36
CA ASN A 491 24.41 11.73 31.25
C ASN A 491 25.08 11.20 29.97
N TYR A 492 24.58 10.10 29.42
CA TYR A 492 25.01 9.57 28.12
C TYR A 492 24.30 10.33 26.99
N LYS A 493 24.75 11.58 26.80
CA LYS A 493 24.26 12.55 25.80
C LYS A 493 24.24 12.06 24.34
N TYR A 494 24.85 10.90 24.07
CA TYR A 494 25.02 10.31 22.75
C TYR A 494 24.32 8.96 22.56
N PHE A 495 23.48 8.50 23.49
CA PHE A 495 22.66 7.32 23.21
C PHE A 495 21.75 7.58 22.00
N PRO A 496 21.82 6.74 20.95
CA PRO A 496 20.94 6.85 19.79
C PRO A 496 19.46 6.72 20.15
N THR A 497 18.59 7.12 19.22
CA THR A 497 17.16 6.83 19.31
C THR A 497 16.96 5.31 19.34
N PRO A 498 16.31 4.75 20.37
CA PRO A 498 16.12 3.30 20.49
C PRO A 498 15.14 2.80 19.43
N THR A 499 15.55 1.85 18.60
CA THR A 499 14.75 1.33 17.49
C THR A 499 14.06 -0.02 17.80
N SER A 500 12.89 -0.24 17.20
CA SER A 500 12.10 -1.47 17.35
C SER A 500 12.33 -2.45 16.19
N SER A 501 12.21 -3.75 16.43
CA SER A 501 12.08 -4.80 15.41
C SER A 501 10.65 -5.33 15.25
N LEU A 502 9.72 -4.89 16.12
CA LEU A 502 8.40 -5.52 16.29
C LEU A 502 7.36 -4.86 15.41
N MET A 503 7.11 -5.49 14.27
CA MET A 503 6.00 -5.20 13.39
C MET A 503 4.71 -5.83 13.95
N VAL A 504 3.57 -5.20 13.71
CA VAL A 504 2.24 -5.73 14.08
C VAL A 504 1.38 -5.89 12.84
N GLN A 505 0.77 -7.06 12.69
CA GLN A 505 -0.36 -7.32 11.81
C GLN A 505 -1.64 -7.28 12.65
N LEU A 506 -2.69 -6.61 12.17
CA LEU A 506 -3.98 -6.43 12.85
C LEU A 506 -5.13 -6.71 11.86
N ASP A 507 -6.05 -7.61 12.22
CA ASP A 507 -7.30 -7.81 11.47
C ASP A 507 -8.21 -6.58 11.62
N LEU A 508 -8.66 -6.02 10.50
CA LEU A 508 -9.51 -4.83 10.47
C LEU A 508 -11.01 -5.13 10.55
N ASN A 509 -11.41 -6.40 10.35
CA ASN A 509 -12.80 -6.84 10.49
C ASN A 509 -13.22 -6.80 11.96
N ASP A 510 -12.46 -7.45 12.85
CA ASP A 510 -12.72 -7.42 14.30
C ASP A 510 -12.11 -6.19 14.99
N PHE A 511 -10.99 -5.68 14.47
CA PHE A 511 -10.17 -4.62 15.08
C PHE A 511 -9.69 -4.98 16.50
N ALA A 512 -9.29 -6.24 16.68
CA ALA A 512 -8.80 -6.81 17.94
C ALA A 512 -7.73 -7.90 17.75
N SER A 513 -7.83 -8.74 16.71
CA SER A 513 -6.90 -9.85 16.49
C SER A 513 -5.55 -9.36 15.95
N THR A 514 -4.47 -9.57 16.72
CA THR A 514 -3.12 -9.09 16.40
C THR A 514 -2.08 -10.21 16.37
N GLN A 515 -1.23 -10.21 15.35
CA GLN A 515 0.00 -11.00 15.29
C GLN A 515 1.23 -10.10 15.37
N ILE A 516 2.19 -10.46 16.22
CA ILE A 516 3.50 -9.78 16.34
C ILE A 516 4.51 -10.48 15.42
N ILE A 517 5.26 -9.71 14.64
CA ILE A 517 6.32 -10.22 13.76
C ILE A 517 7.63 -9.52 14.15
N ASP A 518 8.61 -10.27 14.64
CA ASP A 518 9.91 -9.75 15.06
C ASP A 518 10.95 -9.90 13.93
N LEU A 519 11.30 -8.78 13.31
CA LEU A 519 12.25 -8.75 12.19
C LEU A 519 13.68 -9.16 12.60
N SER A 520 14.02 -9.08 13.90
CA SER A 520 15.37 -9.38 14.41
C SER A 520 15.71 -10.88 14.41
N ILE A 521 14.71 -11.76 14.27
CA ILE A 521 14.88 -13.22 14.25
C ILE A 521 15.78 -13.68 13.07
N LEU A 522 15.83 -12.93 11.98
CA LEU A 522 16.60 -13.27 10.78
C LEU A 522 18.06 -12.81 10.84
N ASP A 523 18.32 -11.70 11.53
CA ASP A 523 19.63 -11.13 11.82
C ASP A 523 19.44 -10.02 12.87
N PRO A 524 20.24 -9.95 13.94
CA PRO A 524 20.23 -8.82 14.88
C PRO A 524 20.39 -7.44 14.21
N LYS A 525 20.99 -7.37 13.01
CA LYS A 525 21.07 -6.14 12.21
C LYS A 525 19.71 -5.63 11.70
N TYR A 526 18.63 -6.40 11.77
CA TYR A 526 17.27 -5.94 11.42
C TYR A 526 16.49 -5.35 12.60
N ALA A 527 17.11 -5.18 13.77
CA ALA A 527 16.60 -4.30 14.84
C ALA A 527 16.78 -2.79 14.49
N CYS A 528 16.36 -2.42 13.27
CA CYS A 528 16.45 -1.09 12.69
C CYS A 528 15.13 -0.33 12.80
N GLY A 529 15.21 1.00 12.85
CA GLY A 529 14.06 1.87 12.69
C GLY A 529 13.73 2.07 11.22
N TYR A 530 12.66 1.43 10.74
CA TYR A 530 12.16 1.57 9.38
C TYR A 530 11.12 2.70 9.32
N PHE A 531 11.09 3.49 8.24
CA PHE A 531 10.13 4.60 8.12
C PHE A 531 9.00 4.28 7.14
N GLY A 532 7.86 3.87 7.69
CA GLY A 532 6.66 3.57 6.91
C GLY A 532 6.07 4.81 6.23
N GLY A 533 5.69 4.65 4.97
CA GLY A 533 4.61 5.42 4.37
C GLY A 533 3.56 4.44 3.85
N PRO A 534 2.30 4.86 3.68
CA PRO A 534 1.37 4.10 2.84
C PRO A 534 1.93 3.99 1.42
N ASN A 535 1.52 2.95 0.68
CA ASN A 535 1.77 2.77 -0.76
C ASN A 535 3.19 2.33 -1.22
N LEU A 536 4.00 1.68 -0.37
CA LEU A 536 5.17 0.91 -0.83
C LEU A 536 4.93 -0.61 -0.76
N GLU A 537 3.82 -1.01 -1.36
CA GLU A 537 3.44 -2.39 -1.66
C GLU A 537 3.54 -2.60 -3.18
N VAL A 538 4.09 -3.74 -3.60
CA VAL A 538 4.19 -4.11 -5.02
C VAL A 538 3.84 -5.59 -5.16
N ASN A 539 2.75 -5.90 -5.88
CA ASN A 539 2.14 -7.23 -5.93
C ASN A 539 1.78 -7.73 -4.50
N SER A 540 2.31 -8.88 -4.08
CA SER A 540 2.13 -9.45 -2.74
C SER A 540 3.23 -9.07 -1.74
N PHE A 541 4.02 -8.02 -1.99
CA PHE A 541 5.20 -7.68 -1.18
C PHE A 541 5.13 -6.25 -0.62
N ALA A 542 5.30 -6.12 0.69
CA ALA A 542 5.58 -4.83 1.34
C ALA A 542 7.10 -4.60 1.44
N TYR A 543 7.54 -3.35 1.28
CA TYR A 543 8.95 -2.96 1.35
C TYR A 543 9.17 -1.96 2.49
N PHE A 544 10.09 -2.29 3.40
CA PHE A 544 10.43 -1.47 4.56
C PHE A 544 11.57 -0.51 4.21
N VAL A 545 11.27 0.79 4.25
CA VAL A 545 12.21 1.85 3.89
C VAL A 545 13.26 2.02 4.98
N PRO A 546 14.56 1.83 4.69
CA PRO A 546 15.61 1.90 5.70
C PRO A 546 15.88 3.36 6.10
N TYR A 547 15.70 3.64 7.40
CA TYR A 547 15.91 4.97 7.96
C TYR A 547 17.07 4.97 8.97
N MET A 548 16.88 4.51 10.21
CA MET A 548 17.92 4.58 11.27
C MET A 548 18.37 3.21 11.76
N TRP A 549 19.68 3.01 11.95
CA TRP A 549 20.23 1.86 12.68
C TRP A 549 21.46 2.25 13.48
N THR A 550 21.57 1.67 14.69
CA THR A 550 22.33 2.31 15.77
C THR A 550 23.04 1.31 16.67
N ALA A 551 23.60 0.24 16.08
CA ALA A 551 24.26 -0.85 16.81
C ALA A 551 25.64 -0.47 17.40
N ASP A 552 26.33 0.54 16.86
CA ASP A 552 27.48 1.14 17.55
C ASP A 552 26.97 2.22 18.53
N THR A 553 27.21 1.98 19.81
CA THR A 553 26.74 2.83 20.92
C THR A 553 27.85 3.69 21.52
N ILE A 554 29.06 3.68 20.93
CA ILE A 554 30.29 4.16 21.56
C ILE A 554 30.93 5.31 20.76
N SER A 555 30.88 5.32 19.43
CA SER A 555 31.59 6.32 18.61
C SER A 555 30.70 7.43 18.01
N PRO A 556 30.97 8.73 18.27
CA PRO A 556 30.28 9.85 17.64
C PRO A 556 30.67 10.07 16.16
N THR A 557 31.53 9.22 15.58
CA THR A 557 31.83 9.23 14.14
C THR A 557 30.95 8.28 13.33
N VAL A 558 30.08 7.51 13.97
CA VAL A 558 29.22 6.53 13.28
C VAL A 558 28.01 7.23 12.66
N ASN A 559 27.74 6.86 11.41
CA ASN A 559 26.56 7.29 10.68
C ASN A 559 25.35 6.44 11.13
N PRO A 560 24.32 7.02 11.79
CA PRO A 560 23.19 6.26 12.34
C PRO A 560 22.13 5.92 11.29
N TYR A 561 22.40 6.14 10.00
CA TYR A 561 21.50 5.82 8.90
C TYR A 561 22.03 4.59 8.13
N HIS A 562 21.11 3.75 7.64
CA HIS A 562 21.42 2.50 6.93
C HIS A 562 20.73 2.42 5.57
N GLY A 563 21.19 1.51 4.71
CA GLY A 563 20.68 1.30 3.34
C GLY A 563 20.00 -0.05 3.13
N LEU A 564 19.62 -0.73 4.21
CA LEU A 564 19.22 -2.14 4.21
C LEU A 564 17.70 -2.29 4.08
N VAL A 565 17.23 -2.33 2.83
CA VAL A 565 15.82 -2.52 2.50
C VAL A 565 15.42 -3.95 2.85
N VAL A 566 14.28 -4.12 3.51
CA VAL A 566 13.65 -5.42 3.76
C VAL A 566 12.39 -5.50 2.91
N ARG A 567 12.05 -6.67 2.37
CA ARG A 567 10.73 -6.95 1.79
C ARG A 567 10.09 -8.16 2.45
N MET A 568 8.78 -8.11 2.68
CA MET A 568 7.99 -9.21 3.22
C MET A 568 6.96 -9.65 2.18
N ASN A 569 6.88 -10.96 1.91
CA ASN A 569 5.79 -11.56 1.17
C ASN A 569 4.56 -11.67 2.09
N LEU A 570 3.53 -10.87 1.83
CA LEU A 570 2.34 -10.74 2.68
C LEU A 570 1.43 -11.99 2.64
N LEU A 571 1.70 -12.94 1.74
CA LEU A 571 0.99 -14.23 1.66
C LEU A 571 1.64 -15.34 2.51
N THR A 572 2.92 -15.21 2.87
CA THR A 572 3.69 -16.25 3.57
C THR A 572 4.48 -15.75 4.77
N LEU A 573 4.50 -14.42 4.99
CA LEU A 573 5.37 -13.68 5.92
C LEU A 573 6.88 -13.93 5.72
N ALA A 574 7.28 -14.56 4.61
CA ALA A 574 8.67 -14.76 4.24
C ALA A 574 9.35 -13.42 3.92
N LEU A 575 10.62 -13.30 4.31
CA LEU A 575 11.36 -12.03 4.32
C LEU A 575 12.65 -12.15 3.52
N GLU A 576 12.96 -11.13 2.72
CA GLU A 576 14.17 -10.99 1.91
C GLU A 576 14.77 -9.59 2.07
N THR A 577 16.07 -9.41 1.81
CA THR A 577 16.76 -8.15 2.14
C THR A 577 17.78 -7.72 1.08
N LEU A 578 17.89 -6.42 0.85
CA LEU A 578 18.74 -5.78 -0.14
C LEU A 578 19.51 -4.62 0.49
N ASP A 579 20.84 -4.70 0.50
CA ASP A 579 21.71 -3.64 0.99
C ASP A 579 22.11 -2.69 -0.15
N LEU A 580 21.51 -1.50 -0.17
CA LEU A 580 21.80 -0.45 -1.15
C LEU A 580 23.24 0.10 -1.02
N THR A 581 23.92 -0.11 0.12
CA THR A 581 25.29 0.37 0.31
C THR A 581 26.33 -0.41 -0.50
N LEU A 582 25.95 -1.58 -1.01
CA LEU A 582 26.71 -2.37 -2.00
C LEU A 582 26.64 -1.77 -3.41
N VAL A 583 25.64 -0.93 -3.70
CA VAL A 583 25.47 -0.20 -4.96
C VAL A 583 26.24 1.13 -4.90
N ASP A 584 26.01 1.89 -3.83
CA ASP A 584 26.76 3.11 -3.51
C ASP A 584 26.75 3.29 -1.97
N PRO A 585 27.92 3.39 -1.29
CA PRO A 585 28.00 3.51 0.17
C PRO A 585 27.26 4.70 0.80
N SER A 586 26.79 5.65 -0.01
CA SER A 586 25.96 6.80 0.37
C SER A 586 24.45 6.58 0.19
N LEU A 587 23.96 5.40 -0.15
CA LEU A 587 22.51 5.11 -0.19
C LEU A 587 22.02 4.69 1.20
N LYS A 588 21.83 5.66 2.09
CA LYS A 588 21.40 5.44 3.48
C LYS A 588 20.38 6.49 3.93
N GLY A 589 19.39 6.07 4.71
CA GLY A 589 18.47 6.95 5.42
C GLY A 589 17.42 7.64 4.53
N PHE A 590 16.52 6.82 4.01
CA PHE A 590 15.35 7.23 3.24
C PHE A 590 14.15 7.47 4.19
N MET A 591 13.11 8.17 3.73
CA MET A 591 11.83 8.28 4.45
C MET A 591 10.69 8.11 3.47
N ARG A 592 9.83 7.11 3.71
CA ARG A 592 8.74 6.72 2.80
C ARG A 592 9.25 6.34 1.39
N GLY A 593 8.30 5.89 0.57
CA GLY A 593 8.51 5.49 -0.82
C GLY A 593 7.16 5.31 -1.50
N TYR A 594 7.18 5.03 -2.80
CA TYR A 594 5.96 4.67 -3.55
C TYR A 594 6.27 3.67 -4.67
N ALA A 595 5.25 2.92 -5.08
CA ALA A 595 5.34 1.99 -6.21
C ALA A 595 5.31 2.71 -7.58
N TYR A 596 5.92 2.10 -8.59
CA TYR A 596 5.78 2.48 -10.00
C TYR A 596 5.94 1.25 -10.90
N GLY A 597 4.85 0.78 -11.49
CA GLY A 597 4.84 -0.49 -12.23
C GLY A 597 5.31 -1.63 -11.33
N LYS A 598 6.40 -2.29 -11.73
CA LYS A 598 7.09 -3.32 -10.95
C LYS A 598 8.26 -2.82 -10.11
N TYR A 599 8.37 -1.51 -9.87
CA TYR A 599 9.49 -0.89 -9.18
C TYR A 599 9.09 -0.28 -7.83
N ALA A 600 9.99 -0.38 -6.85
CA ALA A 600 9.91 0.34 -5.59
C ALA A 600 10.79 1.61 -5.66
N ILE A 601 10.21 2.79 -5.41
CA ILE A 601 10.91 4.09 -5.42
C ILE A 601 11.15 4.56 -3.99
N MET A 602 12.42 4.83 -3.63
CA MET A 602 12.81 5.29 -2.29
C MET A 602 13.05 6.82 -2.28
N VAL A 603 12.49 7.50 -1.27
CA VAL A 603 12.56 8.96 -1.14
C VAL A 603 13.72 9.38 -0.21
N PRO A 604 14.72 10.15 -0.70
CA PRO A 604 15.94 10.43 0.07
C PRO A 604 15.78 11.56 1.09
N HIS A 605 16.10 11.26 2.35
CA HIS A 605 15.96 12.19 3.47
C HIS A 605 17.32 12.61 4.07
N ARG A 606 17.83 11.85 5.05
CA ARG A 606 19.03 12.17 5.86
C ARG A 606 19.99 10.99 5.87
N ASN A 607 21.27 11.26 5.65
CA ASN A 607 22.30 10.27 5.33
C ASN A 607 23.53 10.40 6.27
N GLY A 608 23.40 11.18 7.35
CA GLY A 608 24.52 11.48 8.27
C GLY A 608 25.63 12.29 7.60
N GLN A 609 26.63 12.72 8.37
CA GLN A 609 27.67 13.62 7.88
C GLN A 609 28.64 12.90 6.94
N ASN A 610 28.47 13.09 5.63
CA ASN A 610 29.29 12.41 4.62
C ASN A 610 30.50 13.26 4.17
N ASN A 611 31.71 12.72 4.37
CA ASN A 611 32.98 13.38 4.03
C ASN A 611 33.31 13.38 2.52
N LEU A 612 32.60 12.61 1.69
CA LEU A 612 32.81 12.52 0.23
C LEU A 612 32.07 13.62 -0.55
N VAL A 613 31.25 14.44 0.12
CA VAL A 613 30.41 15.46 -0.53
C VAL A 613 31.20 16.74 -0.80
N GLN A 614 30.87 17.45 -1.88
CA GLN A 614 31.55 18.66 -2.36
C GLN A 614 31.95 19.64 -1.24
N ARG A 615 33.21 20.11 -1.28
CA ARG A 615 33.78 21.01 -0.25
C ARG A 615 32.98 22.29 0.01
N ARG A 616 32.17 22.75 -0.97
CA ARG A 616 31.41 24.01 -0.92
C ARG A 616 30.05 23.96 -0.20
N LEU A 617 29.54 22.78 0.18
CA LEU A 617 28.29 22.71 0.97
C LEU A 617 28.51 23.07 2.44
N ASN A 618 27.50 23.69 3.06
CA ASN A 618 27.46 23.92 4.50
C ASN A 618 27.54 22.58 5.27
N PRO A 619 28.15 22.51 6.47
CA PRO A 619 28.25 21.27 7.24
C PRO A 619 26.89 20.57 7.42
N SER A 620 25.84 21.32 7.75
CA SER A 620 24.47 20.81 7.93
C SER A 620 23.80 20.34 6.62
N GLN A 621 24.21 20.84 5.44
CA GLN A 621 23.75 20.27 4.16
C GLN A 621 24.35 18.89 3.89
N LYS A 622 25.53 18.58 4.46
CA LYS A 622 26.19 17.29 4.27
C LYS A 622 25.52 16.15 5.03
N THR A 623 24.51 16.43 5.86
CA THR A 623 23.63 15.40 6.46
C THR A 623 22.44 15.02 5.60
N ASN A 624 22.20 15.72 4.49
CA ASN A 624 21.05 15.50 3.60
C ASN A 624 21.52 15.24 2.16
N PHE A 625 20.75 14.43 1.43
CA PHE A 625 21.08 13.99 0.08
C PHE A 625 19.84 13.95 -0.82
N GLY A 626 20.08 13.82 -2.13
CA GLY A 626 19.05 13.83 -3.17
C GLY A 626 19.20 12.68 -4.17
N LYS A 627 19.79 11.55 -3.74
CA LYS A 627 19.87 10.33 -4.56
C LYS A 627 18.58 9.54 -4.42
N ILE A 628 17.68 9.67 -5.38
CA ILE A 628 16.51 8.80 -5.47
C ILE A 628 16.96 7.42 -5.98
N VAL A 629 16.24 6.38 -5.57
CA VAL A 629 16.57 4.98 -5.91
C VAL A 629 15.34 4.28 -6.46
N ARG A 630 15.52 3.51 -7.54
CA ARG A 630 14.52 2.62 -8.15
C ARG A 630 15.02 1.18 -8.06
N ILE A 631 14.21 0.29 -7.48
CA ILE A 631 14.55 -1.13 -7.27
C ILE A 631 13.60 -1.99 -8.10
N ASP A 632 14.14 -2.91 -8.92
CA ASP A 632 13.34 -3.94 -9.60
C ASP A 632 12.80 -4.95 -8.58
N THR A 633 11.47 -5.09 -8.47
CA THR A 633 10.86 -6.02 -7.50
C THR A 633 10.85 -7.48 -7.98
N ASP A 634 11.08 -7.73 -9.27
CA ASP A 634 11.28 -9.09 -9.80
C ASP A 634 12.74 -9.55 -9.56
N ASN A 635 13.70 -8.63 -9.60
CA ASN A 635 15.13 -8.91 -9.41
C ASN A 635 15.69 -8.17 -8.18
N PHE A 636 15.31 -8.60 -6.98
CA PHE A 636 15.64 -7.91 -5.72
C PHE A 636 17.11 -8.12 -5.28
N GLN A 637 18.05 -7.57 -6.07
CA GLN A 637 19.51 -7.72 -5.93
C GLN A 637 20.23 -6.40 -6.28
N PRO A 638 21.44 -6.12 -5.74
CA PRO A 638 22.15 -4.85 -5.95
C PRO A 638 22.39 -4.46 -7.42
N ALA A 639 22.48 -5.44 -8.33
CA ALA A 639 22.69 -5.20 -9.76
C ALA A 639 21.47 -4.61 -10.50
N PHE A 640 20.29 -4.58 -9.88
CA PHE A 640 19.02 -4.10 -10.47
C PHE A 640 18.45 -2.91 -9.68
N VAL A 641 19.35 -2.01 -9.30
CA VAL A 641 19.09 -0.80 -8.52
C VAL A 641 19.58 0.42 -9.30
N ASP A 642 18.66 1.23 -9.81
CA ASP A 642 19.00 2.49 -10.47
C ASP A 642 19.07 3.63 -9.46
N VAL A 643 19.99 4.58 -9.69
CA VAL A 643 20.24 5.73 -8.82
C VAL A 643 20.25 7.01 -9.64
N LEU A 644 19.53 8.04 -9.20
CA LEU A 644 19.56 9.39 -9.80
C LEU A 644 19.82 10.44 -8.73
N ASP A 645 20.94 11.18 -8.85
CA ASP A 645 21.26 12.29 -7.94
C ASP A 645 20.66 13.60 -8.46
N LEU A 646 19.50 13.97 -7.90
CA LEU A 646 18.76 15.18 -8.24
C LEU A 646 19.60 16.47 -8.10
N THR A 647 20.67 16.45 -7.31
CA THR A 647 21.46 17.65 -6.96
C THR A 647 22.53 18.00 -7.99
N ILE A 648 22.78 17.08 -8.93
CA ILE A 648 23.62 17.27 -10.12
C ILE A 648 22.88 16.99 -11.42
N ALA A 649 21.66 16.45 -11.35
CA ALA A 649 20.79 16.25 -12.52
C ALA A 649 20.49 17.58 -13.22
N LEU A 650 20.56 17.54 -14.55
CA LEU A 650 20.23 18.68 -15.42
C LEU A 650 18.71 18.76 -15.57
N ARG A 651 18.11 19.87 -15.11
CA ARG A 651 16.65 20.06 -15.14
C ARG A 651 16.14 20.16 -16.58
N THR A 652 15.07 19.43 -16.92
CA THR A 652 14.34 19.56 -18.19
C THR A 652 13.38 20.77 -18.16
N GLN A 653 13.97 21.93 -17.82
CA GLN A 653 13.37 23.27 -17.75
C GLN A 653 14.40 24.31 -18.26
N ILE A 654 13.99 25.57 -18.42
CA ILE A 654 14.87 26.65 -18.90
C ILE A 654 15.08 27.70 -17.80
N PRO A 655 16.33 28.03 -17.40
CA PRO A 655 17.59 27.47 -17.87
C PRO A 655 17.86 26.05 -17.33
N ASN A 656 18.45 25.21 -18.17
CA ASN A 656 18.88 23.88 -17.80
C ASN A 656 20.15 23.96 -16.93
N LEU A 657 19.97 23.79 -15.63
CA LEU A 657 20.98 23.89 -14.58
C LEU A 657 20.67 22.87 -13.48
N PRO A 658 21.69 22.35 -12.75
CA PRO A 658 21.47 21.54 -11.55
C PRO A 658 21.09 22.41 -10.36
N ASP A 659 20.38 21.85 -9.39
CA ASP A 659 19.95 22.54 -8.16
C ASP A 659 20.40 21.77 -6.91
N VAL A 660 21.38 22.33 -6.19
CA VAL A 660 21.99 21.68 -5.03
C VAL A 660 21.08 21.60 -3.80
N ASP A 661 19.97 22.37 -3.78
CA ASP A 661 18.97 22.36 -2.69
C ASP A 661 18.05 21.12 -2.74
N LEU A 662 18.04 20.32 -3.83
CA LEU A 662 17.13 19.17 -4.03
C LEU A 662 17.52 17.97 -3.16
N ARG A 663 17.38 18.13 -1.84
CA ARG A 663 17.81 17.20 -0.79
C ARG A 663 16.77 17.15 0.32
N GLY A 664 16.66 16.02 1.01
CA GLY A 664 15.89 15.97 2.26
C GLY A 664 14.38 16.05 2.05
N PHE A 665 13.85 15.20 1.17
CA PHE A 665 12.42 14.98 0.98
C PHE A 665 11.89 14.04 2.08
N LEU A 666 10.58 14.01 2.32
CA LEU A 666 9.96 13.14 3.36
C LEU A 666 8.92 12.16 2.80
N GLY A 667 8.36 12.45 1.63
CA GLY A 667 7.37 11.60 0.98
C GLY A 667 7.19 11.94 -0.49
N GLY A 668 6.16 11.36 -1.11
CA GLY A 668 5.90 11.50 -2.53
C GLY A 668 4.79 10.55 -3.00
N GLY A 669 4.60 10.52 -4.31
CA GLY A 669 3.70 9.60 -5.00
C GLY A 669 3.96 9.60 -6.50
N ALA A 670 3.31 8.70 -7.23
CA ALA A 670 3.38 8.64 -8.69
C ALA A 670 2.03 8.94 -9.35
N SER A 671 2.06 9.62 -10.50
CA SER A 671 0.90 9.89 -11.35
C SER A 671 1.34 9.87 -12.82
N GLY A 672 0.67 9.08 -13.66
CA GLY A 672 1.10 8.82 -15.06
C GLY A 672 2.49 8.17 -15.09
N GLU A 673 3.37 8.61 -16.00
CA GLU A 673 4.79 8.19 -16.04
C GLU A 673 5.66 8.85 -14.93
N TYR A 674 5.09 9.73 -14.11
CA TYR A 674 5.86 10.68 -13.30
C TYR A 674 5.80 10.41 -11.80
N GLY A 675 6.96 10.54 -11.14
CA GLY A 675 7.12 10.52 -9.68
C GLY A 675 7.31 11.92 -9.13
N PHE A 676 6.71 12.18 -7.98
CA PHE A 676 6.69 13.48 -7.32
C PHE A 676 7.30 13.38 -5.92
N PHE A 677 8.31 14.20 -5.64
CA PHE A 677 9.04 14.22 -4.37
C PHE A 677 8.69 15.48 -3.58
N VAL A 678 8.24 15.28 -2.33
CA VAL A 678 7.63 16.32 -1.50
C VAL A 678 8.69 17.00 -0.62
N PRO A 679 8.83 18.34 -0.71
CA PRO A 679 9.94 19.05 -0.10
C PRO A 679 9.76 19.22 1.41
N TYR A 680 10.76 18.75 2.17
CA TYR A 680 10.80 18.87 3.61
C TYR A 680 11.95 19.78 4.07
N PHE A 681 13.13 19.24 4.37
CA PHE A 681 14.24 19.98 4.99
C PHE A 681 15.59 19.64 4.36
N ASN A 682 16.23 20.62 3.70
CA ASN A 682 17.41 20.39 2.85
C ASN A 682 18.77 20.39 3.58
N GLY A 683 18.76 20.43 4.92
CA GLY A 683 19.96 20.58 5.75
C GLY A 683 20.28 22.01 6.17
N VAL A 684 19.64 23.04 5.61
CA VAL A 684 19.69 24.43 6.10
C VAL A 684 18.31 24.94 6.49
N ARG A 685 17.34 24.76 5.59
CA ARG A 685 16.01 25.36 5.67
C ARG A 685 14.95 24.39 5.18
N PHE A 686 13.70 24.68 5.53
CA PHE A 686 12.57 24.00 4.94
C PHE A 686 12.37 24.47 3.49
N SER A 687 12.05 23.53 2.61
CA SER A 687 11.99 23.73 1.17
C SER A 687 10.54 23.76 0.68
N GLY A 688 10.28 24.51 -0.39
CA GLY A 688 9.03 24.46 -1.15
C GLY A 688 9.24 24.01 -2.61
N LYS A 689 10.40 23.41 -2.92
CA LYS A 689 10.76 22.89 -4.24
C LYS A 689 10.25 21.45 -4.43
N VAL A 690 9.01 21.29 -4.91
CA VAL A 690 8.51 19.98 -5.35
C VAL A 690 9.31 19.53 -6.57
N VAL A 691 9.71 18.26 -6.64
CA VAL A 691 10.42 17.70 -7.81
C VAL A 691 9.53 16.69 -8.53
N ARG A 692 9.45 16.80 -9.86
CA ARG A 692 8.88 15.80 -10.77
C ARG A 692 10.01 15.07 -11.50
N VAL A 693 9.90 13.74 -11.61
CA VAL A 693 10.84 12.89 -12.36
C VAL A 693 10.08 11.93 -13.27
N ASN A 694 10.48 11.77 -14.53
CA ASN A 694 9.94 10.69 -15.38
C ASN A 694 10.53 9.35 -14.92
N LEU A 695 9.66 8.44 -14.46
CA LEU A 695 10.06 7.15 -13.88
C LEU A 695 10.26 6.07 -14.94
N LYS A 696 9.79 6.30 -16.18
CA LYS A 696 10.01 5.45 -17.35
C LYS A 696 11.43 5.66 -17.88
N THR A 697 11.80 6.92 -18.16
CA THR A 697 13.12 7.30 -18.72
C THR A 697 14.22 7.47 -17.68
N TRP A 698 13.86 7.76 -16.41
CA TRP A 698 14.77 7.91 -15.26
C TRP A 698 15.81 9.04 -15.40
N ASN A 699 15.54 10.05 -16.25
CA ASN A 699 16.48 11.16 -16.50
C ASN A 699 15.83 12.55 -16.61
N GLU A 700 14.53 12.67 -16.91
CA GLU A 700 13.84 13.96 -16.98
C GLU A 700 13.51 14.46 -15.56
N VAL A 701 14.12 15.56 -15.12
CA VAL A 701 13.92 16.15 -13.78
C VAL A 701 13.39 17.57 -13.89
N GLN A 702 12.28 17.88 -13.21
CA GLN A 702 11.69 19.22 -13.16
C GLN A 702 11.38 19.64 -11.72
N VAL A 703 11.38 20.95 -11.47
CA VAL A 703 11.25 21.56 -10.14
C VAL A 703 10.15 22.61 -10.15
N LEU A 704 9.32 22.61 -9.10
CA LEU A 704 8.27 23.59 -8.84
C LEU A 704 8.53 24.23 -7.47
N ASP A 705 9.10 25.44 -7.47
CA ASP A 705 9.37 26.23 -6.26
C ASP A 705 8.15 27.09 -5.92
N MET A 706 7.32 26.56 -5.01
CA MET A 706 6.08 27.21 -4.56
C MET A 706 6.35 28.50 -3.77
N THR A 707 7.58 28.71 -3.31
CA THR A 707 7.95 29.86 -2.45
C THR A 707 8.05 31.17 -3.24
N GLN A 708 7.92 31.11 -4.57
CA GLN A 708 7.72 32.26 -5.44
C GLN A 708 6.28 32.83 -5.42
N VAL A 709 5.32 32.12 -4.80
CA VAL A 709 3.94 32.60 -4.57
C VAL A 709 3.76 33.08 -3.13
N ASP A 710 4.26 32.30 -2.17
CA ASP A 710 4.14 32.56 -0.73
C ASP A 710 5.32 31.88 -0.03
N ASP A 711 6.19 32.66 0.62
CA ASP A 711 7.46 32.17 1.16
C ASP A 711 7.29 31.11 2.27
N ASN A 712 6.12 31.01 2.88
CA ASN A 712 5.81 30.01 3.90
C ASN A 712 5.20 28.71 3.31
N LEU A 713 5.17 28.55 1.98
CA LEU A 713 4.88 27.27 1.34
C LEU A 713 6.11 26.36 1.36
N ARG A 714 6.51 25.97 2.58
CA ARG A 714 7.71 25.19 2.89
C ARG A 714 7.37 24.03 3.82
N GLY A 715 8.13 22.94 3.74
CA GLY A 715 8.17 21.92 4.79
C GLY A 715 6.92 21.04 4.89
N PHE A 716 6.62 20.30 3.82
CA PHE A 716 5.50 19.37 3.73
C PHE A 716 5.93 17.93 4.03
N THR A 717 5.03 17.12 4.57
CA THR A 717 5.31 15.72 4.99
C THR A 717 4.88 14.67 3.96
N GLY A 718 3.85 14.96 3.17
CA GLY A 718 3.28 14.02 2.20
C GLY A 718 2.63 14.74 1.02
N GLY A 719 2.35 13.97 -0.04
CA GLY A 719 1.73 14.45 -1.27
C GLY A 719 0.69 13.43 -1.72
N ILE A 720 -0.57 13.73 -1.45
CA ILE A 720 -1.68 12.80 -1.63
C ILE A 720 -2.26 13.03 -3.03
N MET A 721 -2.22 12.02 -3.88
CA MET A 721 -2.74 12.11 -5.24
C MET A 721 -4.27 12.06 -5.24
N SER A 722 -4.91 12.86 -6.08
CA SER A 722 -6.37 12.84 -6.28
C SER A 722 -6.81 11.50 -6.87
N ALA A 723 -7.65 10.77 -6.15
CA ALA A 723 -8.23 9.50 -6.55
C ALA A 723 -9.44 9.67 -7.50
N MET A 724 -10.03 10.87 -7.57
CA MET A 724 -11.12 11.17 -8.50
C MET A 724 -10.60 11.25 -9.94
N THR A 725 -11.11 10.37 -10.81
CA THR A 725 -10.89 10.45 -12.26
C THR A 725 -11.44 11.78 -12.80
N GLN A 726 -10.59 12.58 -13.46
CA GLN A 726 -10.99 13.85 -14.08
C GLN A 726 -10.35 14.02 -15.47
N PRO A 727 -11.00 14.71 -16.42
CA PRO A 727 -10.39 15.02 -17.71
C PRO A 727 -9.11 15.85 -17.53
N LEU A 728 -8.02 15.43 -18.16
CA LEU A 728 -6.75 16.14 -18.13
C LEU A 728 -6.74 17.32 -19.11
N ASP A 729 -6.01 18.39 -18.77
CA ASP A 729 -5.65 19.47 -19.69
C ASP A 729 -4.55 18.99 -20.66
N THR A 730 -3.70 18.05 -20.24
CA THR A 730 -2.65 17.42 -21.04
C THR A 730 -2.36 16.02 -20.52
N ASP A 731 -2.10 15.10 -21.45
CA ASP A 731 -1.81 13.72 -21.11
C ASP A 731 -0.53 13.58 -20.24
N MET A 732 -0.50 12.58 -19.37
CA MET A 732 0.62 12.28 -18.47
C MET A 732 1.31 10.95 -18.83
N TRP A 733 0.99 10.42 -20.02
CA TRP A 733 1.55 9.23 -20.65
C TRP A 733 2.29 9.59 -21.95
N HIS A 734 3.32 8.82 -22.32
CA HIS A 734 4.04 8.88 -23.60
C HIS A 734 4.74 10.21 -23.98
N TRP A 735 5.10 11.08 -23.02
CA TRP A 735 5.77 12.36 -23.33
C TRP A 735 7.30 12.30 -23.19
N ILE A 736 7.98 12.73 -24.25
CA ILE A 736 9.42 13.02 -24.26
C ILE A 736 9.59 14.53 -24.20
N ILE A 737 10.29 15.05 -23.19
CA ILE A 737 10.62 16.46 -23.07
C ILE A 737 11.94 16.73 -23.85
N PRO A 738 11.96 17.61 -24.86
CA PRO A 738 13.18 17.93 -25.59
C PRO A 738 14.26 18.51 -24.67
N GLU A 739 15.53 18.17 -24.90
CA GLU A 739 16.65 18.63 -24.05
C GLU A 739 16.64 20.15 -23.82
N GLY A 740 16.70 20.55 -22.54
CA GLY A 740 16.67 21.96 -22.15
C GLY A 740 17.92 22.70 -22.62
N SER A 741 17.73 23.83 -23.32
CA SER A 741 18.84 24.62 -23.86
C SER A 741 19.75 25.20 -22.76
N ARG A 742 21.05 25.27 -23.07
CA ARG A 742 22.06 25.92 -22.23
C ARG A 742 22.16 27.43 -22.45
N THR A 743 21.68 27.97 -23.58
CA THR A 743 21.65 29.42 -23.82
C THR A 743 20.54 30.05 -22.99
N PRO A 744 20.84 30.99 -22.08
CA PRO A 744 19.83 31.91 -21.58
C PRO A 744 19.29 32.71 -22.76
N TYR A 745 17.98 32.92 -22.82
CA TYR A 745 17.46 33.97 -23.70
C TYR A 745 18.00 35.32 -23.20
N SER A 746 18.56 36.11 -24.12
CA SER A 746 18.98 37.47 -23.83
C SER A 746 17.75 38.36 -23.64
N TYR A 747 17.25 38.41 -22.40
CA TYR A 747 16.18 39.31 -22.02
C TYR A 747 16.63 40.76 -22.22
N VAL A 748 16.17 41.38 -23.32
CA VAL A 748 16.03 42.84 -23.34
C VAL A 748 14.92 43.16 -22.36
N VAL A 749 15.31 43.47 -21.12
CA VAL A 749 14.45 44.21 -20.20
C VAL A 749 14.15 45.54 -20.90
N PRO A 750 12.89 45.92 -21.16
CA PRO A 750 12.59 47.27 -21.58
C PRO A 750 13.06 48.19 -20.46
N GLU A 751 14.03 49.06 -20.74
CA GLU A 751 14.44 50.07 -19.78
C GLU A 751 13.21 50.87 -19.39
N THR A 752 12.87 50.89 -18.10
CA THR A 752 11.76 51.69 -17.61
C THR A 752 12.09 53.15 -17.86
N ASP A 753 11.30 53.82 -18.70
CA ASP A 753 11.49 55.24 -19.02
C ASP A 753 11.72 56.05 -17.73
N ASN A 754 12.77 56.87 -17.75
CA ASN A 754 13.16 57.68 -16.61
C ASN A 754 12.09 58.76 -16.34
N LEU A 755 11.13 58.44 -15.48
CA LEU A 755 10.29 59.44 -14.82
C LEU A 755 11.15 60.23 -13.83
N VAL A 756 11.87 61.22 -14.39
CA VAL A 756 12.59 62.25 -13.65
C VAL A 756 11.60 62.99 -12.76
N TYR A 757 11.77 62.87 -11.45
CA TYR A 757 11.08 63.73 -10.49
C TYR A 757 11.67 65.13 -10.53
N SER A 758 10.80 66.14 -10.61
CA SER A 758 11.06 67.56 -10.38
C SER A 758 10.06 68.10 -9.37
#